data_AF-A0A7Y2T5E1-F1
#
_entry.id   AF-A0A7Y2T5E1-F1
#
_cell.length_a   1.000
_cell.length_b   1.000
_cell.length_c   1.000
_cell.angle_alpha   90.00
_cell.angle_beta   90.00
_cell.angle_gamma   90.00
#
_symmetry.space_group_name_H-M   'P 1'
#
loop_
_entity.id
_entity.type
_entity.pdbx_description
1 polymer ?
#
loop_
_entity_poly.entity_id
_entity_poly.type
_entity_poly.pdbx_seq_one_letter_code
_entity_poly.pdbx_strand_id
1 'polypeptide(L)'
;MKNTIISLTSVAAVLFTTITSAFAAPAAKAEGSRALAIQLGAPFHDHAVLQRGMNVPIWGWSQPGTKVTVEFAGQKSTVTAGADGKWVAELKDLKASFEPATLVIREHGGKTETLNDILVGEVWLASGQSNMQWTTGKSKVAQLADAFKSSNVGKVAPIREFQVSSVTSQLHPIKKASGSWKRGNYNDYSAIAFAFAHDIFQEVNVPIGILNCSFSQTSIQAWIPREGYASAEDDYSQAIHLKCLQTDPTTPEHKKAWGDFYRSLNDQIAASEKAIKEGSSAKKITEPLPGNLQSNRDANWLFNGRLSPVVPYAIRGAIWNQGYANMGEGLPYYNNLHSLIRGWRIVWDKPDLPVYFHQFYSAGMKHPGKEINKPSISPAAEMRLGTWLARDIPNTGMASQIDISGAIHYRAKAVPGQRLALHALKHQYGRKDLITDGPMFKSYKVKGNSVIIEFDHAEGGLVVAGTGYNVVERHEDSTGYANPKVIPNGDDQVKLFFVAGNDRIWHPATVKIAGDKVIVSSLAVNKPLGVSYGTGEIGYQPNLYNKALLPMTPFIYYDNKKVTSDIWPDEKLKIAGEVIDPKTVGKIYAYRKMPLLSVQFRDNAVFQADKPVTIWGSTRQYGEWQDKPEAGDCKVHFEFGDIQKVIDVTPEMAEWKVTLPPMKASAQPHTLKVHFTIDGETVHRREVKGIVFGDVWCVVAPVGDFKVPEVKPSGQIVRMIENQSNRDGRALPSRFSICTSRTPRVLQQDGKWSNRVAAYWKDAEGLAAAFGNHISAKTGRPAGIIFLKARKDIPVKNWIAPSFLKYAPSLMEDYKTVGSQYPDNPYYLANMRRYVAAWKAYWENEIPEMMSKKAVPNGNAWGSYPSPKPEVGDSTATFEYNVYMHCFTPTAMSGIVFLTGEAMVAGNEGASFGPEIAALAKSLKTRFSLWQNDEDIPLIYTIPSQALAPKLTQPKEIEGKSIAVELKQWLELEGVFNVLAK
;
A
#
# COMPACT_ATOMS: atom_id res chain seq x y z
N MET A 1 -23.44 21.33 48.47
CA MET A 1 -22.82 20.87 49.73
C MET A 1 -21.31 21.05 49.60
N LYS A 2 -20.76 21.88 50.49
CA LYS A 2 -19.35 22.11 50.89
C LYS A 2 -18.29 21.99 49.79
N ASN A 3 -17.86 23.11 49.18
CA ASN A 3 -16.90 24.14 49.68
C ASN A 3 -15.52 23.50 49.94
N THR A 4 -14.40 24.02 49.40
CA THR A 4 -13.78 25.34 49.68
C THR A 4 -12.67 25.56 48.60
N ILE A 5 -12.73 26.52 47.65
CA ILE A 5 -12.31 27.95 47.68
C ILE A 5 -10.94 28.13 48.37
N ILE A 6 -9.88 28.64 47.73
CA ILE A 6 -9.41 30.04 47.62
C ILE A 6 -8.11 29.98 46.78
N SER A 7 -7.63 30.92 45.96
CA SER A 7 -8.12 32.08 45.20
C SER A 7 -6.88 32.89 44.77
N LEU A 8 -6.91 33.51 43.57
CA LEU A 8 -6.18 34.73 43.15
C LEU A 8 -4.64 34.62 43.01
N THR A 9 -3.91 35.21 42.05
CA THR A 9 -4.10 36.35 41.11
C THR A 9 -2.86 36.29 40.18
N SER A 10 -2.99 36.31 38.84
CA SER A 10 -2.85 37.49 37.96
C SER A 10 -1.42 37.85 37.48
N VAL A 11 -1.26 37.75 36.14
CA VAL A 11 -0.71 38.78 35.21
C VAL A 11 0.82 38.96 35.01
N ALA A 12 1.15 39.05 33.71
CA ALA A 12 2.29 39.72 33.01
C ALA A 12 3.69 39.06 33.10
N ALA A 13 4.30 38.62 32.00
CA ALA A 13 4.80 39.36 30.82
C ALA A 13 6.15 40.07 31.06
N VAL A 14 7.18 39.54 30.38
CA VAL A 14 8.33 40.21 29.74
C VAL A 14 9.23 41.09 30.62
N LEU A 15 10.51 40.71 30.75
CA LEU A 15 11.62 41.49 30.21
C LEU A 15 12.96 40.74 30.32
N PHE A 16 13.67 40.70 29.20
CA PHE A 16 15.08 40.37 29.12
C PHE A 16 15.91 41.43 29.86
N THR A 17 16.74 41.01 30.81
CA THR A 17 17.93 41.76 31.21
C THR A 17 19.04 40.78 31.58
N THR A 18 20.03 40.74 30.69
CA THR A 18 21.34 40.14 30.89
C THR A 18 22.06 40.82 32.05
N ILE A 19 22.29 40.10 33.15
CA ILE A 19 23.31 40.45 34.14
C ILE A 19 24.17 39.22 34.34
N THR A 20 25.37 39.28 33.76
CA THR A 20 26.50 38.41 34.03
C THR A 20 26.98 38.64 35.45
N SER A 21 26.72 37.70 36.36
CA SER A 21 27.42 37.60 37.64
C SER A 21 27.91 36.17 37.83
N ALA A 22 29.23 36.05 37.81
CA ALA A 22 29.97 34.83 38.03
C ALA A 22 29.76 34.34 39.47
N PHE A 23 28.93 33.32 39.64
CA PHE A 23 29.00 32.43 40.80
C PHE A 23 29.53 31.09 40.30
N ALA A 24 30.76 30.76 40.70
CA ALA A 24 31.32 29.43 40.54
C ALA A 24 30.44 28.45 41.33
N ALA A 25 29.56 27.74 40.61
CA ALA A 25 28.83 26.62 41.17
C ALA A 25 29.85 25.55 41.60
N PRO A 26 29.69 24.91 42.77
CA PRO A 26 30.55 23.81 43.18
C PRO A 26 30.48 22.74 42.09
N ALA A 27 31.65 22.23 41.68
CA ALA A 27 31.75 21.16 40.71
C ALA A 27 30.74 20.07 41.08
N ALA A 28 29.70 19.93 40.25
CA ALA A 28 28.78 18.82 40.37
C ALA A 28 29.64 17.56 40.33
N LYS A 29 29.65 16.81 41.44
CA LYS A 29 30.23 15.46 41.45
C LYS A 29 29.66 14.76 40.23
N ALA A 30 30.54 14.31 39.34
CA ALA A 30 30.17 13.46 38.23
C ALA A 30 29.23 12.39 38.77
N GLU A 31 27.96 12.41 38.35
CA GLU A 31 27.07 11.29 38.60
C GLU A 31 27.79 10.05 38.05
N GLY A 32 28.21 9.17 38.96
CA GLY A 32 28.93 7.96 38.60
C GLY A 32 28.14 7.24 37.52
N SER A 33 28.82 6.92 36.41
CA SER A 33 28.21 6.21 35.29
C SER A 33 27.41 5.03 35.81
N ARG A 34 26.08 5.05 35.64
CA ARG A 34 25.23 3.92 35.96
C ARG A 34 25.83 2.70 35.26
N ALA A 35 26.27 1.70 36.04
CA ALA A 35 26.90 0.50 35.48
C ALA A 35 25.97 -0.06 34.38
N LEU A 36 26.45 -0.07 33.14
CA LEU A 36 25.71 -0.69 32.05
C LEU A 36 25.72 -2.19 32.34
N ALA A 37 24.61 -2.70 32.89
CA ALA A 37 24.40 -4.13 32.99
C ALA A 37 24.53 -4.74 31.58
N ILE A 38 25.22 -5.88 31.49
CA ILE A 38 25.38 -6.65 30.26
C ILE A 38 24.07 -6.77 29.45
N GLN A 39 24.17 -6.53 28.14
CA GLN A 39 23.04 -6.61 27.20
C GLN A 39 23.36 -7.62 26.12
N LEU A 40 22.49 -8.60 25.89
CA LEU A 40 22.71 -9.62 24.87
C LEU A 40 22.18 -9.17 23.50
N GLY A 41 22.72 -9.76 22.43
CA GLY A 41 22.13 -9.69 21.10
C GLY A 41 20.66 -10.14 21.07
N ALA A 42 19.88 -9.57 20.15
CA ALA A 42 18.44 -9.77 20.06
C ALA A 42 17.95 -11.24 20.10
N PRO A 43 18.60 -12.22 19.45
CA PRO A 43 18.12 -13.61 19.47
C PRO A 43 18.46 -14.39 20.75
N PHE A 44 19.20 -13.83 21.70
CA PHE A 44 19.59 -14.52 22.94
C PHE A 44 18.56 -14.29 24.05
N HIS A 45 17.55 -15.15 24.05
CA HIS A 45 16.54 -15.25 25.09
C HIS A 45 16.39 -16.72 25.54
N ASP A 46 15.62 -16.94 26.61
CA ASP A 46 15.13 -18.27 26.96
C ASP A 46 14.50 -18.94 25.73
N HIS A 47 14.58 -20.27 25.71
CA HIS A 47 14.03 -21.12 24.65
C HIS A 47 14.77 -21.06 23.31
N ALA A 48 15.92 -20.40 23.20
CA ALA A 48 16.65 -20.34 21.93
C ALA A 48 17.14 -21.70 21.42
N VAL A 49 17.36 -21.78 20.11
CA VAL A 49 18.01 -22.92 19.45
C VAL A 49 19.33 -22.45 18.85
N LEU A 50 20.46 -22.94 19.36
CA LEU A 50 21.78 -22.67 18.83
C LEU A 50 22.13 -23.64 17.69
N GLN A 51 22.83 -23.13 16.67
CA GLN A 51 23.23 -23.93 15.51
C GLN A 51 24.33 -24.95 15.86
N ARG A 52 24.17 -26.18 15.40
CA ARG A 52 25.14 -27.28 15.54
C ARG A 52 26.19 -27.29 14.43
N GLY A 53 27.32 -27.95 14.70
CA GLY A 53 28.30 -28.34 13.68
C GLY A 53 29.01 -27.17 12.97
N MET A 54 29.05 -26.00 13.62
CA MET A 54 29.84 -24.84 13.20
C MET A 54 30.13 -23.94 14.41
N ASN A 55 30.93 -22.90 14.19
CA ASN A 55 31.17 -21.87 15.20
C ASN A 55 29.90 -21.06 15.44
N VAL A 56 29.56 -20.86 16.71
CA VAL A 56 28.38 -20.13 17.17
C VAL A 56 28.83 -18.86 17.89
N PRO A 57 28.69 -17.68 17.27
CA PRO A 57 28.98 -16.43 17.93
C PRO A 57 27.87 -16.09 18.91
N ILE A 58 28.23 -15.89 20.17
CA ILE A 58 27.40 -15.29 21.21
C ILE A 58 27.91 -13.87 21.41
N TRP A 59 27.04 -12.87 21.33
CA TRP A 59 27.45 -11.47 21.41
C TRP A 59 26.53 -10.64 22.28
N GLY A 60 27.07 -9.49 22.69
CA GLY A 60 26.36 -8.50 23.46
C GLY A 60 27.18 -7.23 23.62
N TRP A 61 26.76 -6.42 24.59
CA TRP A 61 27.39 -5.17 24.97
C TRP A 61 27.61 -5.12 26.47
N SER A 62 28.78 -4.64 26.86
CA SER A 62 29.22 -4.37 28.23
C SER A 62 29.99 -3.05 28.25
N GLN A 63 30.40 -2.59 29.43
CA GLN A 63 31.36 -1.48 29.49
C GLN A 63 32.65 -1.82 28.73
N PRO A 64 33.24 -0.88 27.96
CA PRO A 64 34.50 -1.10 27.26
C PRO A 64 35.62 -1.61 28.19
N GLY A 65 36.38 -2.60 27.74
CA GLY A 65 37.45 -3.23 28.53
C GLY A 65 37.00 -4.30 29.53
N THR A 66 35.70 -4.47 29.76
CA THR A 66 35.18 -5.50 30.66
C THR A 66 35.34 -6.90 30.08
N LYS A 67 35.79 -7.85 30.91
CA LYS A 67 35.84 -9.27 30.55
C LYS A 67 34.46 -9.90 30.69
N VAL A 68 34.03 -10.64 29.66
CA VAL A 68 32.78 -11.40 29.62
C VAL A 68 33.09 -12.86 29.39
N THR A 69 32.49 -13.74 30.18
CA THR A 69 32.65 -15.19 30.08
C THR A 69 31.33 -15.83 29.70
N VAL A 70 31.32 -16.62 28.63
CA VAL A 70 30.17 -17.40 28.16
C VAL A 70 30.43 -18.88 28.42
N GLU A 71 29.48 -19.55 29.08
CA GLU A 71 29.54 -20.98 29.39
C GLU A 71 28.28 -21.69 28.90
N PHE A 72 28.47 -22.77 28.13
CA PHE A 72 27.39 -23.59 27.59
C PHE A 72 27.90 -24.97 27.15
N ALA A 73 27.12 -26.02 27.43
CA ALA A 73 27.43 -27.40 26.99
C ALA A 73 28.89 -27.83 27.26
N GLY A 74 29.43 -27.50 28.44
CA GLY A 74 30.80 -27.82 28.85
C GLY A 74 31.89 -26.92 28.24
N GLN A 75 31.53 -25.99 27.35
CA GLN A 75 32.46 -25.01 26.80
C GLN A 75 32.48 -23.72 27.61
N LYS A 76 33.65 -23.06 27.63
CA LYS A 76 33.87 -21.78 28.28
C LYS A 76 34.67 -20.88 27.35
N SER A 77 34.18 -19.67 27.12
CA SER A 77 34.80 -18.67 26.24
C SER A 77 34.84 -17.32 26.95
N THR A 78 36.04 -16.76 27.13
CA THR A 78 36.22 -15.46 27.81
C THR A 78 36.79 -14.45 26.82
N VAL A 79 36.13 -13.30 26.71
CA VAL A 79 36.47 -12.22 25.78
C VAL A 79 36.41 -10.87 26.47
N THR A 80 37.03 -9.85 25.86
CA THR A 80 37.01 -8.48 26.37
C THR A 80 36.12 -7.62 25.48
N ALA A 81 35.24 -6.82 26.08
CA ALA A 81 34.44 -5.84 25.37
C ALA A 81 35.33 -4.77 24.70
N GLY A 82 35.11 -4.51 23.42
CA GLY A 82 35.85 -3.52 22.64
C GLY A 82 35.52 -2.09 23.05
N ALA A 83 36.14 -1.12 22.35
CA ALA A 83 35.93 0.31 22.60
C ALA A 83 34.46 0.76 22.41
N ASP A 84 33.70 0.09 21.53
CA ASP A 84 32.27 0.34 21.32
C ASP A 84 31.35 -0.46 22.29
N GLY A 85 31.98 -1.14 23.27
CA GLY A 85 31.33 -2.01 24.25
C GLY A 85 30.92 -3.38 23.72
N LYS A 86 31.04 -3.65 22.41
CA LYS A 86 30.66 -4.93 21.82
C LYS A 86 31.65 -6.01 22.23
N TRP A 87 31.14 -7.19 22.58
CA TRP A 87 31.92 -8.41 22.74
C TRP A 87 31.30 -9.54 21.91
N VAL A 88 32.13 -10.47 21.46
CA VAL A 88 31.70 -11.68 20.73
C VAL A 88 32.51 -12.86 21.27
N ALA A 89 31.85 -13.80 21.93
CA ALA A 89 32.42 -15.04 22.41
C ALA A 89 31.99 -16.18 21.49
N GLU A 90 32.93 -17.02 21.06
CA GLU A 90 32.66 -18.12 20.14
C GLU A 90 32.55 -19.46 20.88
N LEU A 91 31.51 -20.22 20.56
CA LEU A 91 31.35 -21.63 20.93
C LEU A 91 31.59 -22.50 19.70
N LYS A 92 32.30 -23.63 19.82
CA LYS A 92 32.77 -24.43 18.68
C LYS A 92 32.05 -25.77 18.59
N ASP A 93 31.60 -26.15 17.39
CA ASP A 93 31.12 -27.52 17.08
C ASP A 93 30.12 -28.09 18.12
N LEU A 94 29.09 -27.31 18.45
CA LEU A 94 28.03 -27.78 19.35
C LEU A 94 27.34 -29.02 18.76
N LYS A 95 27.07 -30.02 19.60
CA LYS A 95 26.35 -31.25 19.23
C LYS A 95 24.86 -31.08 19.43
N ALA A 96 24.06 -31.61 18.49
CA ALA A 96 22.60 -31.55 18.58
C ALA A 96 22.12 -32.18 19.89
N SER A 97 21.13 -31.55 20.54
CA SER A 97 20.58 -32.05 21.79
C SER A 97 19.14 -31.56 21.99
N PHE A 98 18.24 -32.48 22.31
CA PHE A 98 16.91 -32.16 22.82
C PHE A 98 16.90 -31.86 24.33
N GLU A 99 17.98 -32.18 25.04
CA GLU A 99 18.11 -31.89 26.47
C GLU A 99 18.23 -30.38 26.70
N PRO A 100 17.27 -29.76 27.40
CA PRO A 100 17.31 -28.35 27.71
C PRO A 100 18.55 -28.01 28.55
N ALA A 101 19.39 -27.10 28.06
CA ALA A 101 20.59 -26.64 28.76
C ALA A 101 20.51 -25.16 29.12
N THR A 102 21.36 -24.76 30.06
CA THR A 102 21.48 -23.36 30.50
C THR A 102 22.71 -22.71 29.87
N LEU A 103 22.52 -21.55 29.24
CA LEU A 103 23.58 -20.68 28.73
C LEU A 103 23.84 -19.59 29.77
N VAL A 104 25.06 -19.55 30.31
CA VAL A 104 25.44 -18.60 31.36
C VAL A 104 26.42 -17.59 30.81
N ILE A 105 26.11 -16.30 30.96
CA ILE A 105 26.96 -15.18 30.57
C ILE A 105 27.31 -14.38 31.81
N ARG A 106 28.59 -14.32 32.16
CA ARG A 106 29.11 -13.61 33.33
C ARG A 106 29.93 -12.40 32.91
N GLU A 107 29.47 -11.23 33.30
CA GLU A 107 30.27 -10.00 33.25
C GLU A 107 31.18 -9.94 34.48
N HIS A 108 32.49 -9.79 34.28
CA HIS A 108 33.45 -9.75 35.38
C HIS A 108 33.21 -8.52 36.27
N GLY A 109 32.90 -8.73 37.55
CA GLY A 109 32.52 -7.66 38.48
C GLY A 109 31.11 -7.10 38.26
N GLY A 110 30.32 -7.72 37.39
CA GLY A 110 28.99 -7.27 36.99
C GLY A 110 27.92 -8.36 37.13
N LYS A 111 26.87 -8.25 36.31
CA LYS A 111 25.71 -9.16 36.35
C LYS A 111 26.01 -10.50 35.68
N THR A 112 25.36 -11.56 36.17
CA THR A 112 25.26 -12.84 35.46
C THR A 112 23.89 -12.92 34.78
N GLU A 113 23.87 -13.12 33.46
CA GLU A 113 22.66 -13.47 32.70
C GLU A 113 22.61 -14.98 32.51
N THR A 114 21.45 -15.57 32.72
CA THR A 114 21.23 -17.02 32.62
C THR A 114 20.03 -17.24 31.71
N LEU A 115 20.28 -17.82 30.53
CA LEU A 115 19.24 -18.18 29.59
C LEU A 115 18.94 -19.66 29.72
N ASN A 116 17.67 -19.99 29.91
CA ASN A 116 17.19 -21.32 30.22
C ASN A 116 16.53 -21.98 29.01
N ASP A 117 16.49 -23.32 29.06
CA ASP A 117 15.88 -24.14 28.02
C ASP A 117 16.47 -23.87 26.63
N ILE A 118 17.79 -23.85 26.54
CA ILE A 118 18.49 -23.69 25.27
C ILE A 118 18.70 -25.06 24.64
N LEU A 119 18.34 -25.19 23.37
CA LEU A 119 18.58 -26.39 22.57
C LEU A 119 19.71 -26.18 21.57
N VAL A 120 20.26 -27.27 21.07
CA VAL A 120 21.24 -27.25 19.97
C VAL A 120 20.70 -28.06 18.80
N GLY A 121 20.69 -27.47 17.61
CA GLY A 121 20.09 -28.08 16.44
C GLY A 121 20.41 -27.34 15.14
N GLU A 122 19.45 -27.30 14.20
CA GLU A 122 19.59 -26.56 12.94
C GLU A 122 18.84 -25.24 13.01
N VAL A 123 19.45 -24.16 12.54
CA VAL A 123 18.87 -22.82 12.55
C VAL A 123 18.79 -22.27 11.13
N TRP A 124 17.60 -21.87 10.72
CA TRP A 124 17.33 -21.29 9.40
C TRP A 124 16.74 -19.89 9.52
N LEU A 125 17.24 -18.97 8.69
CA LEU A 125 16.66 -17.64 8.52
C LEU A 125 15.43 -17.72 7.61
N ALA A 126 14.29 -17.18 8.05
CA ALA A 126 13.09 -17.04 7.25
C ALA A 126 12.75 -15.56 7.05
N SER A 127 12.72 -15.10 5.80
CA SER A 127 12.47 -13.69 5.48
C SER A 127 11.63 -13.51 4.22
N GLY A 128 11.18 -12.27 4.00
CA GLY A 128 10.30 -11.86 2.92
C GLY A 128 9.10 -11.07 3.43
N GLN A 129 7.98 -11.17 2.71
CA GLN A 129 6.79 -10.36 2.97
C GLN A 129 5.63 -11.13 3.61
N SER A 130 4.41 -10.63 3.42
CA SER A 130 3.16 -11.13 3.97
C SER A 130 2.93 -12.64 3.90
N ASN A 131 3.30 -13.33 2.82
CA ASN A 131 3.11 -14.78 2.72
C ASN A 131 4.08 -15.57 3.62
N MET A 132 5.31 -15.06 3.83
CA MET A 132 6.23 -15.57 4.84
C MET A 132 5.77 -15.20 6.26
N GLN A 133 5.24 -13.99 6.48
CA GLN A 133 4.76 -13.54 7.78
C GLN A 133 3.47 -14.24 8.23
N TRP A 134 2.69 -14.78 7.28
CA TRP A 134 1.38 -15.34 7.56
C TRP A 134 1.45 -16.52 8.51
N THR A 135 0.61 -16.52 9.54
CA THR A 135 0.69 -17.52 10.59
C THR A 135 -0.01 -18.82 10.24
N THR A 136 0.49 -19.91 10.81
CA THR A 136 -0.05 -21.26 10.70
C THR A 136 -1.55 -21.31 11.01
N GLY A 137 -1.98 -20.74 12.14
CA GLY A 137 -3.38 -20.74 12.60
C GLY A 137 -4.33 -19.95 11.69
N LYS A 138 -3.81 -19.09 10.80
CA LYS A 138 -4.59 -18.37 9.78
C LYS A 138 -4.53 -19.06 8.41
N SER A 139 -4.01 -20.27 8.35
CA SER A 139 -3.83 -21.06 7.13
C SER A 139 -4.25 -22.52 7.36
N LYS A 140 -4.20 -23.34 6.31
CA LYS A 140 -4.48 -24.77 6.42
C LYS A 140 -3.30 -25.56 7.01
N VAL A 141 -2.14 -24.93 7.19
CA VAL A 141 -0.99 -25.52 7.90
C VAL A 141 -1.33 -25.79 9.38
N ALA A 142 -2.40 -25.18 9.92
CA ALA A 142 -2.92 -25.51 11.26
C ALA A 142 -3.12 -27.03 11.45
N GLN A 143 -3.60 -27.75 10.43
CA GLN A 143 -3.78 -29.21 10.50
C GLN A 143 -2.43 -29.94 10.68
N LEU A 144 -1.39 -29.51 9.94
CA LEU A 144 -0.03 -30.05 10.08
C LEU A 144 0.51 -29.76 11.49
N ALA A 145 0.32 -28.54 11.96
CA ALA A 145 0.77 -28.12 13.28
C ALA A 145 0.05 -28.86 14.42
N ASP A 146 -1.25 -29.11 14.30
CA ASP A 146 -2.03 -29.85 15.28
C ASP A 146 -1.59 -31.33 15.33
N ALA A 147 -1.42 -31.97 14.17
CA ALA A 147 -0.88 -33.33 14.09
C ALA A 147 0.54 -33.41 14.68
N PHE A 148 1.40 -32.45 14.33
CA PHE A 148 2.76 -32.36 14.85
C PHE A 148 2.78 -32.15 16.36
N LYS A 149 1.92 -31.27 16.89
CA LYS A 149 1.76 -31.05 18.32
C LYS A 149 1.30 -32.32 19.04
N SER A 150 0.31 -33.03 18.50
CA SER A 150 -0.20 -34.29 19.06
C SER A 150 0.89 -35.37 19.12
N SER A 151 1.72 -35.50 18.09
CA SER A 151 2.85 -36.45 18.06
C SER A 151 4.01 -36.13 19.02
N ASN A 152 4.01 -34.91 19.57
CA ASN A 152 5.05 -34.39 20.47
C ASN A 152 4.51 -34.01 21.86
N VAL A 153 3.33 -34.51 22.25
CA VAL A 153 2.80 -34.32 23.61
C VAL A 153 3.79 -34.88 24.62
N GLY A 154 4.08 -34.09 25.67
CA GLY A 154 5.01 -34.46 26.75
C GLY A 154 6.50 -34.38 26.36
N LYS A 155 6.83 -34.07 25.11
CA LYS A 155 8.21 -33.87 24.65
C LYS A 155 8.61 -32.41 24.69
N VAL A 156 9.91 -32.13 24.75
CA VAL A 156 10.46 -30.80 24.50
C VAL A 156 10.01 -30.35 23.11
N ALA A 157 9.51 -29.12 22.98
CA ALA A 157 9.06 -28.57 21.70
C ALA A 157 10.24 -28.51 20.70
N PRO A 158 10.26 -29.38 19.66
CA PRO A 158 11.43 -29.56 18.82
C PRO A 158 11.61 -28.42 17.79
N ILE A 159 10.56 -27.70 17.44
CA ILE A 159 10.61 -26.57 16.50
C ILE A 159 10.30 -25.27 17.25
N ARG A 160 11.19 -24.28 17.13
CA ARG A 160 11.07 -22.99 17.82
C ARG A 160 11.26 -21.85 16.84
N GLU A 161 10.50 -20.77 17.01
CA GLU A 161 10.57 -19.60 16.14
C GLU A 161 10.94 -18.37 16.97
N PHE A 162 12.06 -17.74 16.63
CA PHE A 162 12.36 -16.38 17.07
C PHE A 162 11.69 -15.40 16.13
N GLN A 163 10.88 -14.48 16.66
CA GLN A 163 10.30 -13.40 15.88
C GLN A 163 10.83 -12.05 16.35
N VAL A 164 11.40 -11.28 15.43
CA VAL A 164 11.77 -9.88 15.68
C VAL A 164 10.52 -9.02 15.77
N SER A 165 10.34 -8.33 16.90
CA SER A 165 9.16 -7.51 17.20
C SER A 165 9.36 -6.01 16.98
N SER A 166 10.60 -5.52 16.82
CA SER A 166 10.91 -4.07 16.67
C SER A 166 11.17 -3.58 15.22
N VAL A 167 11.29 -2.25 15.11
CA VAL A 167 11.02 -1.32 13.98
C VAL A 167 11.99 -1.33 12.77
N THR A 168 11.56 -0.65 11.70
CA THR A 168 12.30 -0.33 10.46
C THR A 168 13.47 0.61 10.71
N SER A 169 14.50 0.63 9.84
CA SER A 169 15.62 1.61 9.95
C SER A 169 16.17 2.08 8.59
N GLN A 170 15.89 3.32 8.15
CA GLN A 170 16.28 3.70 6.78
C GLN A 170 17.78 3.91 6.62
N LEU A 171 18.40 4.53 7.63
CA LEU A 171 19.69 5.18 7.46
C LEU A 171 20.85 4.21 7.71
N HIS A 172 20.85 3.58 8.89
CA HIS A 172 21.97 2.75 9.31
C HIS A 172 21.50 1.46 9.98
N PRO A 173 22.21 0.34 9.75
CA PRO A 173 21.93 -0.92 10.41
C PRO A 173 21.91 -0.75 11.94
N ILE A 174 20.82 -1.21 12.56
CA ILE A 174 20.69 -1.17 14.01
C ILE A 174 21.24 -2.45 14.59
N LYS A 175 21.84 -2.35 15.77
CA LYS A 175 22.44 -3.48 16.47
C LYS A 175 21.51 -4.09 17.54
N LYS A 176 20.39 -3.44 17.86
CA LYS A 176 19.47 -3.81 18.94
C LYS A 176 18.06 -3.96 18.41
N ALA A 177 17.40 -5.05 18.81
CA ALA A 177 16.00 -5.29 18.53
C ALA A 177 15.38 -6.08 19.69
N SER A 178 14.06 -6.00 19.81
CA SER A 178 13.27 -6.86 20.67
C SER A 178 12.79 -8.07 19.87
N GLY A 179 12.61 -9.19 20.56
CA GLY A 179 12.02 -10.40 20.03
C GLY A 179 11.84 -11.44 21.12
N SER A 180 11.27 -12.58 20.77
CA SER A 180 11.16 -13.72 21.69
C SER A 180 11.11 -15.03 20.91
N TRP A 181 11.58 -16.11 21.54
CA TRP A 181 11.42 -17.46 21.04
C TRP A 181 10.07 -18.02 21.46
N LYS A 182 9.28 -18.45 20.48
CA LYS A 182 8.05 -19.21 20.68
C LYS A 182 8.39 -20.70 20.70
N ARG A 183 7.67 -21.45 21.55
CA ARG A 183 7.76 -22.92 21.64
C ARG A 183 6.36 -23.53 21.82
N GLY A 184 6.09 -24.64 21.15
CA GLY A 184 4.91 -25.49 21.37
C GLY A 184 3.55 -24.93 20.90
N ASN A 185 3.40 -23.62 20.74
CA ASN A 185 2.22 -23.00 20.11
C ASN A 185 2.47 -22.70 18.62
N TYR A 186 2.46 -23.75 17.81
CA TYR A 186 2.80 -23.67 16.38
C TYR A 186 1.82 -22.83 15.55
N ASN A 187 0.63 -22.50 16.07
CA ASN A 187 -0.35 -21.65 15.39
C ASN A 187 0.13 -20.21 15.15
N ASP A 188 1.07 -19.73 15.98
CA ASP A 188 1.62 -18.38 15.88
C ASP A 188 2.89 -18.29 15.02
N TYR A 189 3.33 -19.41 14.45
CA TYR A 189 4.55 -19.48 13.64
C TYR A 189 4.23 -19.08 12.21
N SER A 190 5.25 -18.65 11.45
CA SER A 190 5.15 -18.56 9.99
C SER A 190 4.73 -19.90 9.40
N ALA A 191 3.66 -19.91 8.61
CA ALA A 191 3.13 -21.13 8.02
C ALA A 191 4.11 -21.78 7.02
N ILE A 192 4.79 -20.97 6.19
CA ILE A 192 5.79 -21.46 5.23
C ILE A 192 7.03 -21.96 5.96
N ALA A 193 7.55 -21.18 6.92
CA ALA A 193 8.75 -21.58 7.65
C ALA A 193 8.51 -22.79 8.57
N PHE A 194 7.31 -22.91 9.15
CA PHE A 194 6.93 -24.09 9.94
C PHE A 194 6.86 -25.34 9.07
N ALA A 195 6.22 -25.29 7.90
CA ALA A 195 6.18 -26.43 6.98
C ALA A 195 7.58 -26.84 6.48
N PHE A 196 8.45 -25.85 6.21
CA PHE A 196 9.86 -26.10 5.92
C PHE A 196 10.56 -26.81 7.09
N ALA A 197 10.50 -26.24 8.29
CA ALA A 197 11.16 -26.78 9.47
C ALA A 197 10.62 -28.15 9.88
N HIS A 198 9.32 -28.40 9.66
CA HIS A 198 8.69 -29.68 9.89
C HIS A 198 9.34 -30.78 9.05
N ASP A 199 9.47 -30.58 7.74
CA ASP A 199 10.03 -31.61 6.85
C ASP A 199 11.53 -31.83 7.11
N ILE A 200 12.27 -30.76 7.44
CA ILE A 200 13.66 -30.91 7.91
C ILE A 200 13.69 -31.76 9.19
N PHE A 201 12.87 -31.41 10.20
CA PHE A 201 12.82 -32.14 11.47
C PHE A 201 12.52 -33.63 11.28
N GLN A 202 11.54 -33.98 10.43
CA GLN A 202 11.19 -35.38 10.17
C GLN A 202 12.36 -36.19 9.62
N GLU A 203 13.21 -35.57 8.79
CA GLU A 203 14.36 -36.24 8.18
C GLU A 203 15.57 -36.30 9.11
N VAL A 204 15.95 -35.16 9.71
CA VAL A 204 17.22 -35.06 10.45
C VAL A 204 17.08 -35.36 11.95
N ASN A 205 15.85 -35.34 12.47
CA ASN A 205 15.49 -35.59 13.86
C ASN A 205 16.37 -34.86 14.90
N VAL A 206 16.52 -33.54 14.73
CA VAL A 206 17.18 -32.64 15.69
C VAL A 206 16.36 -31.38 15.90
N PRO A 207 16.53 -30.62 17.00
CA PRO A 207 15.81 -29.36 17.19
C PRO A 207 15.98 -28.42 15.99
N ILE A 208 14.92 -27.70 15.62
CA ILE A 208 14.94 -26.73 14.53
C ILE A 208 14.59 -25.33 15.07
N GLY A 209 15.47 -24.38 14.86
CA GLY A 209 15.27 -22.96 15.11
C GLY A 209 14.93 -22.21 13.81
N ILE A 210 13.90 -21.37 13.86
CA ILE A 210 13.55 -20.45 12.78
C ILE A 210 13.84 -19.03 13.27
N LEU A 211 14.71 -18.30 12.58
CA LEU A 211 14.85 -16.86 12.76
C LEU A 211 13.91 -16.16 11.78
N ASN A 212 12.71 -15.78 12.24
CA ASN A 212 11.71 -15.12 11.40
C ASN A 212 11.88 -13.60 11.43
N CYS A 213 12.39 -13.06 10.33
CA CYS A 213 12.57 -11.62 10.14
C CYS A 213 11.49 -10.98 9.25
N SER A 214 10.53 -11.74 8.71
CA SER A 214 9.60 -11.28 7.66
C SER A 214 8.69 -10.09 8.04
N PHE A 215 8.27 -9.30 7.04
CA PHE A 215 7.37 -8.15 7.25
C PHE A 215 6.53 -7.80 6.00
N SER A 216 5.21 -7.65 6.17
CA SER A 216 4.24 -7.40 5.09
C SER A 216 4.40 -6.05 4.37
N GLN A 217 3.99 -6.00 3.09
CA GLN A 217 3.96 -4.82 2.19
C GLN A 217 5.34 -4.27 1.79
N THR A 218 6.33 -5.14 1.69
CA THR A 218 7.74 -4.76 1.52
C THR A 218 8.26 -5.25 0.17
N SER A 219 9.09 -4.42 -0.45
CA SER A 219 9.82 -4.75 -1.67
C SER A 219 11.07 -5.56 -1.32
N ILE A 220 11.65 -6.29 -2.30
CA ILE A 220 12.92 -7.00 -2.10
C ILE A 220 14.05 -6.04 -1.70
N GLN A 221 14.06 -4.83 -2.26
CA GLN A 221 15.11 -3.83 -2.07
C GLN A 221 15.30 -3.47 -0.59
N ALA A 222 14.21 -3.45 0.17
CA ALA A 222 14.23 -3.14 1.59
C ALA A 222 14.98 -4.17 2.44
N TRP A 223 15.22 -5.38 1.93
CA TRP A 223 15.89 -6.48 2.64
C TRP A 223 17.35 -6.68 2.22
N ILE A 224 17.80 -5.92 1.22
CA ILE A 224 19.16 -5.96 0.72
C ILE A 224 20.01 -5.04 1.60
N PRO A 225 21.14 -5.49 2.18
CA PRO A 225 22.09 -4.59 2.82
C PRO A 225 22.79 -3.72 1.78
N ARG A 226 23.29 -2.53 2.16
CA ARG A 226 23.94 -1.59 1.22
C ARG A 226 25.08 -2.24 0.43
N GLU A 227 25.83 -3.11 1.10
CA GLU A 227 26.94 -3.91 0.58
C GLU A 227 26.51 -4.82 -0.58
N GLY A 228 25.25 -5.28 -0.56
CA GLY A 228 24.65 -6.07 -1.62
C GLY A 228 24.52 -5.32 -2.94
N TYR A 229 24.37 -3.99 -2.92
CA TYR A 229 24.37 -3.16 -4.12
C TYR A 229 25.74 -2.59 -4.48
N ALA A 230 26.61 -2.37 -3.50
CA ALA A 230 27.90 -1.70 -3.68
C ALA A 230 28.83 -2.42 -4.68
N SER A 231 28.67 -3.74 -4.81
CA SER A 231 29.45 -4.58 -5.73
C SER A 231 28.67 -4.97 -6.99
N ALA A 232 27.51 -4.37 -7.25
CA ALA A 232 26.71 -4.67 -8.43
C ALA A 232 27.32 -4.06 -9.70
N GLU A 233 27.28 -4.84 -10.78
CA GLU A 233 27.79 -4.43 -12.09
C GLU A 233 26.68 -3.92 -13.02
N ASP A 234 25.41 -4.18 -12.69
CA ASP A 234 24.26 -3.73 -13.48
C ASP A 234 23.80 -2.30 -13.12
N ASP A 235 23.44 -1.52 -14.13
CA ASP A 235 23.00 -0.12 -13.98
C ASP A 235 21.82 0.04 -13.01
N TYR A 236 20.89 -0.92 -12.99
CA TYR A 236 19.71 -0.89 -12.13
C TYR A 236 20.11 -0.93 -10.64
N SER A 237 20.95 -1.88 -10.25
CA SER A 237 21.45 -2.00 -8.88
C SER A 237 22.36 -0.85 -8.49
N GLN A 238 23.19 -0.34 -9.42
CA GLN A 238 24.03 0.83 -9.20
C GLN A 238 23.21 2.10 -8.96
N ALA A 239 22.10 2.28 -9.69
CA ALA A 239 21.17 3.40 -9.47
C ALA A 239 20.51 3.33 -8.07
N ILE A 240 20.23 2.11 -7.58
CA ILE A 240 19.75 1.93 -6.20
C ILE A 240 20.87 2.25 -5.19
N HIS A 241 22.10 1.78 -5.44
CA HIS A 241 23.24 2.09 -4.58
C HIS A 241 23.45 3.61 -4.44
N LEU A 242 23.38 4.35 -5.54
CA LEU A 242 23.50 5.81 -5.54
C LEU A 242 22.44 6.47 -4.64
N LYS A 243 21.19 5.98 -4.65
CA LYS A 243 20.15 6.48 -3.73
C LYS A 243 20.53 6.25 -2.28
N CYS A 244 21.09 5.08 -1.94
CA CYS A 244 21.62 4.82 -0.60
C CYS A 244 22.75 5.78 -0.22
N LEU A 245 23.65 6.13 -1.16
CA LEU A 245 24.69 7.13 -0.92
C LEU A 245 24.09 8.51 -0.64
N GLN A 246 23.11 8.94 -1.45
CA GLN A 246 22.41 10.23 -1.27
C GLN A 246 21.69 10.37 0.08
N THR A 247 21.41 9.27 0.77
CA THR A 247 20.76 9.23 2.08
C THR A 247 21.75 8.98 3.23
N ASP A 248 23.04 8.83 2.95
CA ASP A 248 24.09 8.75 3.95
C ASP A 248 24.81 10.11 4.08
N PRO A 249 24.59 10.86 5.18
CA PRO A 249 25.15 12.20 5.36
C PRO A 249 26.68 12.26 5.40
N THR A 250 27.35 11.10 5.52
CA THR A 250 28.81 11.00 5.50
C THR A 250 29.40 11.01 4.09
N THR A 251 28.56 10.87 3.05
CA THR A 251 29.02 10.71 1.67
C THR A 251 29.06 12.02 0.89
N PRO A 252 29.91 12.15 -0.15
CA PRO A 252 29.87 13.28 -1.07
C PRO A 252 28.57 13.36 -1.89
N GLU A 253 27.97 12.22 -2.23
CA GLU A 253 26.71 12.15 -2.99
C GLU A 253 25.56 12.80 -2.22
N HIS A 254 25.48 12.57 -0.90
CA HIS A 254 24.51 13.24 -0.04
C HIS A 254 24.71 14.75 -0.05
N LYS A 255 25.94 15.23 0.21
CA LYS A 255 26.24 16.67 0.25
C LYS A 255 25.82 17.36 -1.04
N LYS A 256 26.10 16.73 -2.19
CA LYS A 256 25.68 17.24 -3.49
C LYS A 256 24.15 17.24 -3.64
N ALA A 257 23.51 16.09 -3.46
CA ALA A 257 22.08 15.94 -3.73
C ALA A 257 21.20 16.80 -2.80
N TRP A 258 21.55 16.87 -1.52
CA TRP A 258 20.84 17.71 -0.55
C TRP A 258 21.17 19.20 -0.71
N GLY A 259 22.40 19.54 -1.11
CA GLY A 259 22.74 20.91 -1.53
C GLY A 259 21.90 21.38 -2.71
N ASP A 260 21.75 20.54 -3.74
CA ASP A 260 20.90 20.80 -4.91
C ASP A 260 19.43 20.95 -4.50
N PHE A 261 18.93 20.06 -3.65
CA PHE A 261 17.56 20.13 -3.10
C PHE A 261 17.27 21.44 -2.36
N TYR A 262 18.15 21.84 -1.43
CA TYR A 262 17.97 23.09 -0.70
C TYR A 262 18.05 24.32 -1.60
N ARG A 263 18.93 24.32 -2.60
CA ARG A 263 19.00 25.40 -3.59
C ARG A 263 17.69 25.52 -4.36
N SER A 264 17.20 24.42 -4.93
CA SER A 264 15.94 24.42 -5.67
C SER A 264 14.77 24.92 -4.82
N LEU A 265 14.64 24.44 -3.56
CA LEU A 265 13.59 24.91 -2.66
C LEU A 265 13.68 26.42 -2.39
N ASN A 266 14.88 26.93 -2.12
CA ASN A 266 15.08 28.35 -1.85
C ASN A 266 14.83 29.21 -3.10
N ASP A 267 15.24 28.75 -4.28
CA ASP A 267 14.98 29.43 -5.55
C ASP A 267 13.48 29.50 -5.85
N GLN A 268 12.74 28.42 -5.61
CA GLN A 268 11.28 28.39 -5.75
C GLN A 268 10.56 29.29 -4.72
N ILE A 269 11.08 29.36 -3.49
CA ILE A 269 10.59 30.32 -2.46
C ILE A 269 10.82 31.75 -2.96
N ALA A 270 12.04 32.10 -3.38
CA ALA A 270 12.38 33.45 -3.85
C ALA A 270 11.57 33.85 -5.08
N ALA A 271 11.36 32.93 -6.03
CA ALA A 271 10.51 33.16 -7.19
C ALA A 271 9.05 33.44 -6.80
N SER A 272 8.53 32.74 -5.78
CA SER A 272 7.19 32.99 -5.25
C SER A 272 7.09 34.32 -4.51
N GLU A 273 8.12 34.71 -3.74
CA GLU A 273 8.16 36.03 -3.09
C GLU A 273 8.19 37.16 -4.11
N LYS A 274 8.97 37.00 -5.20
CA LYS A 274 8.97 37.95 -6.32
C LYS A 274 7.57 38.07 -6.94
N ALA A 275 6.93 36.94 -7.24
CA ALA A 275 5.58 36.93 -7.79
C ALA A 275 4.57 37.64 -6.88
N ILE A 276 4.64 37.43 -5.56
CA ILE A 276 3.80 38.13 -4.58
C ILE A 276 4.04 39.65 -4.61
N LYS A 277 5.29 40.08 -4.64
CA LYS A 277 5.64 41.52 -4.75
C LYS A 277 5.13 42.14 -6.04
N GLU A 278 5.05 41.37 -7.12
CA GLU A 278 4.52 41.76 -8.43
C GLU A 278 2.98 41.64 -8.52
N GLY A 279 2.29 41.35 -7.42
CA GLY A 279 0.82 41.29 -7.35
C GLY A 279 0.21 39.94 -7.76
N SER A 280 1.02 38.91 -7.96
CA SER A 280 0.59 37.53 -8.26
C SER A 280 0.55 36.65 -6.99
N SER A 281 -0.09 35.48 -7.05
CA SER A 281 -0.04 34.51 -5.94
C SER A 281 1.28 33.74 -5.90
N ALA A 282 1.61 33.14 -4.75
CA ALA A 282 2.73 32.20 -4.69
C ALA A 282 2.50 31.02 -5.65
N LYS A 283 3.59 30.45 -6.16
CA LYS A 283 3.53 29.23 -6.95
C LYS A 283 3.68 28.03 -6.03
N LYS A 284 3.07 26.90 -6.43
CA LYS A 284 3.26 25.64 -5.72
C LYS A 284 4.73 25.21 -5.85
N ILE A 285 5.38 25.06 -4.71
CA ILE A 285 6.74 24.54 -4.60
C ILE A 285 6.69 23.02 -4.62
N THR A 286 7.44 22.42 -5.53
CA THR A 286 7.56 20.97 -5.67
C THR A 286 9.00 20.63 -5.96
N GLU A 287 9.63 19.92 -5.03
CA GLU A 287 10.98 19.38 -5.21
C GLU A 287 10.98 17.92 -4.72
N PRO A 288 11.42 16.96 -5.55
CA PRO A 288 11.55 15.57 -5.13
C PRO A 288 12.57 15.41 -3.99
N LEU A 289 12.25 14.58 -3.01
CA LEU A 289 13.20 14.22 -1.96
C LEU A 289 14.39 13.44 -2.55
N PRO A 290 15.65 13.82 -2.25
CA PRO A 290 16.82 13.05 -2.63
C PRO A 290 16.89 11.68 -1.94
N GLY A 291 17.52 10.71 -2.60
CA GLY A 291 17.84 9.40 -2.03
C GLY A 291 16.65 8.47 -1.77
N ASN A 292 16.75 7.63 -0.74
CA ASN A 292 15.84 6.53 -0.41
C ASN A 292 15.03 6.78 0.88
N LEU A 293 14.27 7.88 0.92
CA LEU A 293 13.46 8.35 2.06
C LEU A 293 11.97 8.54 1.75
N GLN A 294 11.41 7.75 0.84
CA GLN A 294 10.04 7.86 0.35
C GLN A 294 9.06 6.89 1.02
N SER A 295 9.42 5.61 1.21
CA SER A 295 8.46 4.59 1.70
C SER A 295 9.13 3.30 2.17
N ASN A 296 8.39 2.44 2.89
CA ASN A 296 8.85 1.15 3.47
C ASN A 296 9.27 0.07 2.47
N ARG A 297 9.43 0.49 1.21
CA ARG A 297 9.91 -0.25 0.07
C ARG A 297 11.27 0.26 -0.43
N ASP A 298 11.80 1.29 0.20
CA ASP A 298 13.12 1.79 -0.10
C ASP A 298 14.21 0.83 0.34
N ALA A 299 15.36 0.94 -0.34
CA ALA A 299 16.50 0.07 -0.15
C ALA A 299 16.99 0.04 1.31
N ASN A 300 17.40 -1.14 1.76
CA ASN A 300 18.02 -1.44 3.06
C ASN A 300 17.13 -1.24 4.29
N TRP A 301 15.90 -0.75 4.13
CA TRP A 301 15.11 -0.27 5.25
C TRP A 301 14.79 -1.35 6.31
N LEU A 302 14.41 -2.55 5.86
CA LEU A 302 14.10 -3.68 6.74
C LEU A 302 15.32 -4.51 7.07
N PHE A 303 16.31 -4.57 6.16
CA PHE A 303 17.61 -5.12 6.49
C PHE A 303 18.15 -4.44 7.75
N ASN A 304 18.25 -3.12 7.73
CA ASN A 304 18.82 -2.35 8.82
C ASN A 304 18.04 -2.50 10.13
N GLY A 305 16.71 -2.54 10.07
CA GLY A 305 15.85 -2.51 11.27
C GLY A 305 15.52 -3.88 11.85
N ARG A 306 15.37 -4.89 11.00
CA ARG A 306 14.90 -6.23 11.40
C ARG A 306 15.94 -7.32 11.26
N LEU A 307 16.80 -7.24 10.25
CA LEU A 307 17.72 -8.32 9.91
C LEU A 307 19.10 -8.12 10.53
N SER A 308 19.65 -6.90 10.45
CA SER A 308 20.93 -6.52 11.07
C SER A 308 21.03 -6.87 12.57
N PRO A 309 19.99 -6.70 13.41
CA PRO A 309 20.07 -7.04 14.84
C PRO A 309 20.27 -8.52 15.14
N VAL A 310 19.95 -9.40 14.19
CA VAL A 310 20.17 -10.85 14.33
C VAL A 310 21.46 -11.31 13.66
N VAL A 311 22.16 -10.43 12.93
CA VAL A 311 23.50 -10.71 12.41
C VAL A 311 24.52 -10.55 13.55
N PRO A 312 25.44 -11.50 13.80
CA PRO A 312 25.79 -12.65 12.96
C PRO A 312 25.33 -14.01 13.55
N TYR A 313 24.06 -14.18 13.95
CA TYR A 313 23.60 -15.47 14.50
C TYR A 313 23.97 -16.63 13.56
N ALA A 314 24.49 -17.71 14.14
CA ALA A 314 24.87 -18.88 13.35
C ALA A 314 23.62 -19.51 12.74
N ILE A 315 23.60 -19.55 11.40
CA ILE A 315 22.55 -20.17 10.59
C ILE A 315 23.14 -21.17 9.62
N ARG A 316 22.38 -22.23 9.31
CA ARG A 316 22.68 -23.20 8.25
C ARG A 316 22.42 -22.61 6.86
N GLY A 317 21.39 -21.81 6.71
CA GLY A 317 20.95 -21.20 5.46
C GLY A 317 19.73 -20.30 5.64
N ALA A 318 19.18 -19.81 4.54
CA ALA A 318 18.04 -18.91 4.54
C ALA A 318 16.96 -19.33 3.53
N ILE A 319 15.71 -19.01 3.85
CA ILE A 319 14.56 -19.15 2.96
C ILE A 319 13.88 -17.80 2.70
N TRP A 320 13.52 -17.57 1.44
CA TRP A 320 12.96 -16.30 0.95
C TRP A 320 11.59 -16.50 0.28
N ASN A 321 10.57 -15.82 0.78
CA ASN A 321 9.28 -15.72 0.09
C ASN A 321 8.82 -14.25 -0.01
N GLN A 322 9.05 -13.67 -1.18
CA GLN A 322 8.63 -12.32 -1.52
C GLN A 322 8.26 -12.20 -2.99
N GLY A 323 7.52 -11.15 -3.35
CA GLY A 323 7.44 -10.75 -4.75
C GLY A 323 6.25 -9.88 -5.11
N TYR A 324 5.15 -9.96 -4.36
CA TYR A 324 3.91 -9.25 -4.72
C TYR A 324 4.09 -7.73 -4.76
N ALA A 325 4.92 -7.15 -3.88
CA ALA A 325 5.20 -5.71 -3.91
C ALA A 325 6.00 -5.27 -5.16
N ASN A 326 6.78 -6.17 -5.75
CA ASN A 326 7.58 -5.95 -6.96
C ASN A 326 6.95 -6.56 -8.22
N MET A 327 5.71 -7.07 -8.16
CA MET A 327 5.09 -7.78 -9.30
C MET A 327 4.93 -6.94 -10.58
N GLY A 328 5.03 -5.61 -10.43
CA GLY A 328 4.99 -4.65 -11.54
C GLY A 328 6.37 -4.26 -12.08
N GLU A 329 7.47 -4.75 -11.51
CA GLU A 329 8.83 -4.34 -11.89
C GLU A 329 9.41 -5.15 -13.05
N GLY A 330 9.01 -6.42 -13.20
CA GLY A 330 9.50 -7.26 -14.29
C GLY A 330 10.84 -7.92 -14.01
N LEU A 331 11.69 -7.97 -15.05
CA LEU A 331 12.99 -8.63 -15.03
C LEU A 331 13.99 -8.10 -13.97
N PRO A 332 13.99 -6.81 -13.56
CA PRO A 332 14.88 -6.31 -12.50
C PRO A 332 14.82 -7.07 -11.16
N TYR A 333 13.79 -7.89 -10.93
CA TYR A 333 13.76 -8.81 -9.79
C TYR A 333 14.95 -9.80 -9.77
N TYR A 334 15.48 -10.15 -10.95
CA TYR A 334 16.70 -10.95 -11.09
C TYR A 334 17.92 -10.26 -10.43
N ASN A 335 18.19 -9.00 -10.77
CA ASN A 335 19.28 -8.21 -10.20
C ASN A 335 19.13 -8.03 -8.69
N ASN A 336 17.88 -7.86 -8.23
CA ASN A 336 17.58 -7.77 -6.79
C ASN A 336 17.88 -9.08 -6.05
N LEU A 337 17.58 -10.25 -6.60
CA LEU A 337 17.92 -11.53 -5.97
C LEU A 337 19.44 -11.71 -5.85
N HIS A 338 20.18 -11.38 -6.90
CA HIS A 338 21.65 -11.35 -6.88
C HIS A 338 22.17 -10.43 -5.77
N SER A 339 21.69 -9.18 -5.73
CA SER A 339 22.08 -8.20 -4.70
C SER A 339 21.68 -8.62 -3.28
N LEU A 340 20.49 -9.22 -3.09
CA LEU A 340 20.02 -9.74 -1.80
C LEU A 340 20.95 -10.84 -1.28
N ILE A 341 21.18 -11.87 -2.10
CA ILE A 341 21.93 -13.06 -1.69
C ILE A 341 23.40 -12.72 -1.47
N ARG A 342 24.00 -11.94 -2.38
CA ARG A 342 25.35 -11.40 -2.20
C ARG A 342 25.46 -10.58 -0.92
N GLY A 343 24.51 -9.67 -0.68
CA GLY A 343 24.47 -8.86 0.52
C GLY A 343 24.40 -9.69 1.80
N TRP A 344 23.52 -10.69 1.85
CA TRP A 344 23.42 -11.59 3.01
C TRP A 344 24.70 -12.41 3.22
N ARG A 345 25.35 -12.87 2.15
CA ARG A 345 26.65 -13.57 2.24
C ARG A 345 27.74 -12.69 2.83
N ILE A 346 27.79 -11.42 2.42
CA ILE A 346 28.75 -10.45 2.96
C ILE A 346 28.50 -10.20 4.44
N VAL A 347 27.26 -9.87 4.85
CA VAL A 347 26.98 -9.46 6.24
C VAL A 347 27.04 -10.62 7.24
N TRP A 348 26.80 -11.86 6.81
CA TRP A 348 27.04 -13.05 7.64
C TRP A 348 28.47 -13.57 7.60
N ASP A 349 29.33 -13.01 6.74
CA ASP A 349 30.66 -13.54 6.45
C ASP A 349 30.64 -15.02 6.05
N LYS A 350 29.73 -15.35 5.12
CA LYS A 350 29.49 -16.71 4.61
C LYS A 350 29.32 -16.68 3.09
N PRO A 351 30.41 -16.74 2.30
CA PRO A 351 30.33 -16.65 0.83
C PRO A 351 29.48 -17.76 0.20
N ASP A 352 29.38 -18.92 0.84
CA ASP A 352 28.61 -20.07 0.38
C ASP A 352 27.28 -20.25 1.13
N LEU A 353 26.78 -19.22 1.82
CA LEU A 353 25.50 -19.31 2.54
C LEU A 353 24.39 -19.83 1.60
N PRO A 354 23.76 -20.98 1.92
CA PRO A 354 22.64 -21.49 1.14
C PRO A 354 21.43 -20.57 1.25
N VAL A 355 20.86 -20.19 0.11
CA VAL A 355 19.62 -19.38 0.07
C VAL A 355 18.62 -20.00 -0.89
N TYR A 356 17.46 -20.40 -0.37
CA TYR A 356 16.37 -20.97 -1.17
C TYR A 356 15.24 -19.97 -1.30
N PHE A 357 14.76 -19.75 -2.52
CA PHE A 357 13.75 -18.76 -2.83
C PHE A 357 12.64 -19.36 -3.68
N HIS A 358 11.54 -18.63 -3.80
CA HIS A 358 10.40 -19.08 -4.59
C HIS A 358 10.35 -18.41 -5.96
N GLN A 359 9.88 -19.15 -6.97
CA GLN A 359 9.38 -18.55 -8.20
C GLN A 359 8.12 -17.74 -7.88
N PHE A 360 7.94 -16.58 -8.50
CA PHE A 360 6.74 -15.78 -8.28
C PHE A 360 5.47 -16.54 -8.72
N TYR A 361 4.45 -16.57 -7.86
CA TYR A 361 3.20 -17.32 -8.10
C TYR A 361 2.24 -16.57 -9.06
N SER A 362 1.10 -17.18 -9.38
CA SER A 362 0.07 -16.55 -10.22
C SER A 362 -0.93 -15.71 -9.40
N ALA A 363 -0.56 -14.45 -9.12
CA ALA A 363 -1.31 -13.51 -8.26
C ALA A 363 -2.60 -12.91 -8.87
N GLY A 364 -2.88 -13.18 -10.15
CA GLY A 364 -3.99 -12.59 -10.91
C GLY A 364 -5.39 -13.12 -10.58
N MET A 365 -5.50 -14.17 -9.76
CA MET A 365 -6.77 -14.87 -9.56
C MET A 365 -7.54 -14.37 -8.34
N LYS A 366 -8.68 -13.71 -8.61
CA LYS A 366 -9.69 -13.38 -7.57
C LYS A 366 -10.87 -14.36 -7.54
N HIS A 367 -11.18 -14.99 -8.68
CA HIS A 367 -12.33 -15.91 -8.84
C HIS A 367 -11.97 -17.04 -9.83
N PRO A 368 -12.46 -18.28 -9.60
CA PRO A 368 -12.36 -19.36 -10.58
C PRO A 368 -13.08 -18.98 -11.89
N GLY A 369 -12.58 -19.41 -13.04
CA GLY A 369 -13.19 -19.11 -14.35
C GLY A 369 -12.80 -17.76 -14.96
N LYS A 370 -11.85 -17.03 -14.35
CA LYS A 370 -11.27 -15.78 -14.88
C LYS A 370 -9.77 -15.89 -15.14
N GLU A 371 -9.27 -17.10 -15.37
CA GLU A 371 -7.88 -17.39 -15.67
C GLU A 371 -7.47 -16.75 -17.01
N ILE A 372 -6.26 -16.17 -17.05
CA ILE A 372 -5.69 -15.64 -18.29
C ILE A 372 -4.81 -16.73 -18.90
N ASN A 373 -5.44 -17.62 -19.66
CA ASN A 373 -4.81 -18.79 -20.26
C ASN A 373 -4.17 -18.47 -21.62
N LYS A 374 -3.28 -17.47 -21.65
CA LYS A 374 -2.58 -17.06 -22.87
C LYS A 374 -1.14 -16.63 -22.60
N PRO A 375 -0.26 -16.68 -23.62
CA PRO A 375 1.08 -16.12 -23.54
C PRO A 375 1.08 -14.67 -23.09
N SER A 376 2.11 -14.29 -22.33
CA SER A 376 2.22 -12.97 -21.71
C SER A 376 3.69 -12.66 -21.45
N ILE A 377 4.05 -11.40 -21.70
CA ILE A 377 5.31 -10.75 -21.30
C ILE A 377 5.03 -9.58 -20.35
N SER A 378 3.98 -9.70 -19.54
CA SER A 378 3.71 -8.71 -18.50
C SER A 378 4.83 -8.68 -17.46
N PRO A 379 4.99 -7.58 -16.69
CA PRO A 379 5.97 -7.54 -15.61
C PRO A 379 5.87 -8.72 -14.62
N ALA A 380 4.66 -9.22 -14.36
CA ALA A 380 4.50 -10.42 -13.52
C ALA A 380 5.05 -11.69 -14.18
N ALA A 381 4.91 -11.84 -15.50
CA ALA A 381 5.48 -12.95 -16.26
C ALA A 381 7.01 -12.86 -16.28
N GLU A 382 7.55 -11.67 -16.52
CA GLU A 382 8.99 -11.45 -16.52
C GLU A 382 9.63 -11.57 -15.14
N MET A 383 8.91 -11.23 -14.08
CA MET A 383 9.38 -11.49 -12.72
C MET A 383 9.51 -12.99 -12.45
N ARG A 384 8.63 -13.84 -13.01
CA ARG A 384 8.80 -15.31 -12.96
C ARG A 384 9.99 -15.78 -13.76
N LEU A 385 10.27 -15.15 -14.90
CA LEU A 385 11.49 -15.38 -15.65
C LEU A 385 12.72 -14.94 -14.84
N GLY A 386 12.69 -13.78 -14.20
CA GLY A 386 13.79 -13.26 -13.37
C GLY A 386 14.12 -14.17 -12.19
N THR A 387 13.10 -14.68 -11.48
CA THR A 387 13.29 -15.71 -10.44
C THR A 387 13.87 -17.01 -11.02
N TRP A 388 13.43 -17.44 -12.22
CA TRP A 388 13.98 -18.62 -12.89
C TRP A 388 15.44 -18.44 -13.32
N LEU A 389 15.82 -17.24 -13.77
CA LEU A 389 17.18 -16.90 -14.18
C LEU A 389 18.14 -16.86 -13.00
N ALA A 390 17.69 -16.37 -11.84
CA ALA A 390 18.48 -16.24 -10.62
C ALA A 390 18.97 -17.57 -10.01
N ARG A 391 18.64 -18.71 -10.64
CA ARG A 391 19.21 -20.03 -10.30
C ARG A 391 20.68 -20.15 -10.70
N ASP A 392 21.20 -19.20 -11.47
CA ASP A 392 22.62 -19.08 -11.79
C ASP A 392 23.47 -18.74 -10.56
N ILE A 393 22.86 -18.22 -9.49
CA ILE A 393 23.54 -17.93 -8.22
C ILE A 393 23.96 -19.26 -7.56
N PRO A 394 25.27 -19.50 -7.34
CA PRO A 394 25.75 -20.74 -6.71
C PRO A 394 25.16 -20.96 -5.32
N ASN A 395 25.00 -22.21 -4.89
CA ASN A 395 24.46 -22.57 -3.57
C ASN A 395 23.05 -21.99 -3.31
N THR A 396 22.22 -21.94 -4.35
CA THR A 396 20.81 -21.53 -4.25
C THR A 396 19.89 -22.55 -4.91
N GLY A 397 18.58 -22.37 -4.73
CA GLY A 397 17.55 -23.24 -5.28
C GLY A 397 16.22 -22.51 -5.34
N MET A 398 15.49 -22.73 -6.44
CA MET A 398 14.20 -22.10 -6.68
C MET A 398 13.07 -23.13 -6.50
N ALA A 399 12.18 -22.89 -5.54
CA ALA A 399 10.94 -23.63 -5.42
C ALA A 399 9.86 -23.01 -6.32
N SER A 400 9.38 -23.73 -7.34
CA SER A 400 8.29 -23.22 -8.18
C SER A 400 6.98 -23.10 -7.39
N GLN A 401 6.24 -22.02 -7.63
CA GLN A 401 4.89 -21.77 -7.11
C GLN A 401 3.86 -21.55 -8.22
N ILE A 402 4.17 -21.98 -9.45
CA ILE A 402 3.34 -21.65 -10.60
C ILE A 402 1.94 -22.26 -10.52
N ASP A 403 1.82 -23.41 -9.87
CA ASP A 403 0.57 -24.14 -9.63
C ASP A 403 -0.17 -23.71 -8.34
N ILE A 404 0.25 -22.61 -7.73
CA ILE A 404 -0.36 -22.02 -6.54
C ILE A 404 -1.12 -20.76 -6.93
N SER A 405 -2.44 -20.78 -6.72
CA SER A 405 -3.33 -19.64 -6.98
C SER A 405 -3.73 -18.89 -5.72
N GLY A 406 -3.89 -17.58 -5.85
CA GLY A 406 -4.48 -16.69 -4.86
C GLY A 406 -4.42 -15.25 -5.35
N ALA A 407 -5.13 -14.34 -4.67
CA ALA A 407 -5.00 -12.92 -4.93
C ALA A 407 -3.64 -12.40 -4.38
N ILE A 408 -3.66 -11.70 -3.26
CA ILE A 408 -2.44 -11.22 -2.57
C ILE A 408 -1.86 -12.32 -1.65
N HIS A 409 -2.73 -13.12 -1.05
CA HIS A 409 -2.38 -14.15 -0.07
C HIS A 409 -3.06 -15.47 -0.46
N TYR A 410 -2.25 -16.48 -0.79
CA TYR A 410 -2.73 -17.84 -1.01
C TYR A 410 -2.79 -18.60 0.34
N ARG A 411 -3.82 -19.44 0.52
CA ARG A 411 -3.99 -20.25 1.75
C ARG A 411 -3.11 -21.50 1.79
N ALA A 412 -2.73 -22.04 0.62
CA ALA A 412 -1.87 -23.22 0.51
C ALA A 412 -0.41 -22.87 0.80
N LYS A 413 -0.03 -22.95 2.09
CA LYS A 413 1.31 -22.53 2.58
C LYS A 413 2.24 -23.68 2.92
N ALA A 414 1.71 -24.90 3.03
CA ALA A 414 2.52 -26.09 3.26
C ALA A 414 3.46 -26.35 2.08
N VAL A 415 2.93 -26.58 0.88
CA VAL A 415 3.73 -26.90 -0.33
C VAL A 415 4.89 -25.95 -0.61
N PRO A 416 4.71 -24.61 -0.55
CA PRO A 416 5.84 -23.69 -0.64
C PRO A 416 6.98 -24.02 0.32
N GLY A 417 6.67 -24.21 1.61
CA GLY A 417 7.66 -24.55 2.63
C GLY A 417 8.32 -25.92 2.39
N GLN A 418 7.52 -26.92 2.02
CA GLN A 418 7.99 -28.29 1.75
C GLN A 418 8.88 -28.34 0.50
N ARG A 419 8.56 -27.59 -0.56
CA ARG A 419 9.40 -27.51 -1.76
C ARG A 419 10.75 -26.86 -1.47
N LEU A 420 10.81 -25.85 -0.61
CA LEU A 420 12.10 -25.32 -0.14
C LEU A 420 12.86 -26.34 0.72
N ALA A 421 12.15 -27.15 1.51
CA ALA A 421 12.78 -28.18 2.33
C ALA A 421 13.49 -29.23 1.47
N LEU A 422 12.92 -29.62 0.31
CA LEU A 422 13.58 -30.54 -0.63
C LEU A 422 15.00 -30.07 -1.00
N HIS A 423 15.17 -28.78 -1.29
CA HIS A 423 16.48 -28.19 -1.60
C HIS A 423 17.44 -28.33 -0.41
N ALA A 424 17.00 -27.98 0.79
CA ALA A 424 17.80 -28.11 2.01
C ALA A 424 18.17 -29.57 2.32
N LEU A 425 17.23 -30.51 2.21
CA LEU A 425 17.45 -31.93 2.42
C LEU A 425 18.50 -32.49 1.45
N LYS A 426 18.40 -32.13 0.17
CA LYS A 426 19.34 -32.57 -0.85
C LYS A 426 20.74 -32.03 -0.64
N HIS A 427 20.86 -30.73 -0.38
CA HIS A 427 22.14 -30.04 -0.45
C HIS A 427 22.86 -29.90 0.90
N GLN A 428 22.15 -29.90 2.03
CA GLN A 428 22.75 -29.79 3.37
C GLN A 428 22.63 -31.06 4.21
N TYR A 429 21.70 -31.96 3.89
CA TYR A 429 21.41 -33.14 4.72
C TYR A 429 21.59 -34.48 3.98
N GLY A 430 22.30 -34.47 2.85
CA GLY A 430 22.81 -35.69 2.21
C GLY A 430 21.79 -36.51 1.43
N ARG A 431 20.55 -36.02 1.27
CA ARG A 431 19.49 -36.68 0.49
C ARG A 431 19.62 -36.44 -1.02
N LYS A 432 20.73 -36.94 -1.58
CA LYS A 432 21.16 -36.70 -2.97
C LYS A 432 20.16 -37.20 -4.02
N ASP A 433 19.33 -38.18 -3.65
CA ASP A 433 18.30 -38.80 -4.46
C ASP A 433 17.04 -37.93 -4.65
N LEU A 434 16.86 -36.89 -3.83
CA LEU A 434 15.68 -36.04 -3.91
C LEU A 434 15.63 -35.22 -5.21
N ILE A 435 14.45 -35.21 -5.80
CA ILE A 435 14.11 -34.35 -6.93
C ILE A 435 13.58 -33.04 -6.33
N THR A 436 14.24 -31.94 -6.67
CA THR A 436 14.01 -30.59 -6.11
C THR A 436 13.30 -29.65 -7.06
N ASP A 437 13.34 -30.00 -8.35
CA ASP A 437 12.94 -29.14 -9.45
C ASP A 437 11.93 -29.87 -10.34
N GLY A 438 10.93 -29.14 -10.81
CA GLY A 438 10.03 -29.61 -11.87
C GLY A 438 10.66 -29.41 -13.24
N PRO A 439 10.03 -29.92 -14.32
CA PRO A 439 10.53 -29.76 -15.68
C PRO A 439 10.80 -28.30 -16.02
N MET A 440 11.96 -28.01 -16.60
CA MET A 440 12.35 -26.66 -17.01
C MET A 440 12.78 -26.66 -18.46
N PHE A 441 12.34 -25.65 -19.22
CA PHE A 441 12.66 -25.57 -20.65
C PHE A 441 14.18 -25.57 -20.87
N LYS A 442 14.65 -26.47 -21.74
CA LYS A 442 16.04 -26.59 -22.17
C LYS A 442 16.22 -26.11 -23.60
N SER A 443 15.47 -26.69 -24.52
CA SER A 443 15.53 -26.35 -25.95
C SER A 443 14.26 -26.80 -26.68
N TYR A 444 14.10 -26.39 -27.93
CA TYR A 444 13.14 -27.01 -28.84
C TYR A 444 13.75 -27.23 -30.23
N LYS A 445 13.17 -28.18 -30.98
CA LYS A 445 13.49 -28.42 -32.39
C LYS A 445 12.20 -28.48 -33.19
N VAL A 446 12.20 -27.83 -34.35
CA VAL A 446 11.06 -27.85 -35.28
C VAL A 446 11.21 -29.06 -36.22
N LYS A 447 10.17 -29.90 -36.33
CA LYS A 447 10.10 -31.03 -37.25
C LYS A 447 8.79 -30.97 -38.02
N GLY A 448 8.85 -30.49 -39.26
CA GLY A 448 7.64 -30.21 -40.05
C GLY A 448 6.80 -29.11 -39.40
N ASN A 449 5.54 -29.42 -39.10
CA ASN A 449 4.60 -28.52 -38.40
C ASN A 449 4.57 -28.74 -36.88
N SER A 450 5.44 -29.59 -36.34
CA SER A 450 5.53 -29.90 -34.91
C SER A 450 6.78 -29.31 -34.27
N VAL A 451 6.70 -29.01 -32.98
CA VAL A 451 7.81 -28.58 -32.14
C VAL A 451 8.06 -29.65 -31.08
N ILE A 452 9.27 -30.18 -31.03
CA ILE A 452 9.73 -31.13 -30.01
C ILE A 452 10.48 -30.34 -28.95
N ILE A 453 10.00 -30.36 -27.71
CA ILE A 453 10.52 -29.61 -26.58
C ILE A 453 11.26 -30.56 -25.65
N GLU A 454 12.45 -30.15 -25.24
CA GLU A 454 13.29 -30.86 -24.27
C GLU A 454 13.35 -30.06 -22.98
N PHE A 455 13.39 -30.78 -21.85
CA PHE A 455 13.39 -30.22 -20.52
C PHE A 455 14.57 -30.73 -19.71
N ASP A 456 15.10 -29.90 -18.82
CA ASP A 456 15.85 -30.37 -17.66
C ASP A 456 14.86 -30.81 -16.56
N HIS A 457 15.25 -31.73 -15.69
CA HIS A 457 14.44 -32.24 -14.57
C HIS A 457 13.15 -32.98 -14.97
N ALA A 458 13.15 -33.59 -16.15
CA ALA A 458 12.08 -34.44 -16.67
C ALA A 458 12.48 -35.93 -16.73
N GLU A 459 13.62 -36.30 -16.13
CA GLU A 459 14.12 -37.68 -16.14
C GLU A 459 13.08 -38.63 -15.53
N GLY A 460 12.88 -39.78 -16.17
CA GLY A 460 11.84 -40.74 -15.78
C GLY A 460 10.44 -40.41 -16.32
N GLY A 461 10.24 -39.24 -16.93
CA GLY A 461 9.05 -38.88 -17.70
C GLY A 461 8.11 -37.88 -17.01
N LEU A 462 7.11 -37.44 -17.78
CA LEU A 462 6.13 -36.43 -17.38
C LEU A 462 4.79 -37.06 -16.99
N VAL A 463 4.07 -36.40 -16.10
CA VAL A 463 2.70 -36.78 -15.71
C VAL A 463 1.79 -35.57 -15.76
N VAL A 464 0.52 -35.81 -16.11
CA VAL A 464 -0.52 -34.80 -16.02
C VAL A 464 -1.17 -34.92 -14.64
N ALA A 465 -1.17 -33.83 -13.88
CA ALA A 465 -1.75 -33.81 -12.55
C ALA A 465 -2.53 -32.49 -12.32
N GLY A 466 -3.57 -32.56 -11.50
CA GLY A 466 -4.37 -31.39 -11.15
C GLY A 466 -4.19 -31.01 -9.68
N THR A 467 -4.12 -29.71 -9.41
CA THR A 467 -4.16 -29.15 -8.05
C THR A 467 -5.55 -28.61 -7.69
N GLY A 468 -6.61 -29.14 -8.30
CA GLY A 468 -8.00 -28.66 -8.25
C GLY A 468 -8.60 -28.39 -6.86
N TYR A 469 -7.91 -28.79 -5.78
CA TYR A 469 -8.22 -28.45 -4.38
C TYR A 469 -7.75 -27.03 -3.94
N ASN A 470 -7.06 -26.28 -4.82
CA ASN A 470 -6.58 -24.91 -4.58
C ASN A 470 -7.59 -23.82 -4.97
N VAL A 471 -8.78 -24.21 -5.40
CA VAL A 471 -9.82 -23.30 -5.88
C VAL A 471 -10.43 -22.56 -4.68
N VAL A 472 -10.00 -21.30 -4.50
CA VAL A 472 -10.68 -20.17 -3.88
C VAL A 472 -11.67 -20.49 -2.72
N GLU A 473 -11.26 -20.17 -1.49
CA GLU A 473 -12.03 -20.14 -0.21
C GLU A 473 -13.17 -21.15 0.07
N ARG A 474 -13.08 -21.81 1.23
CA ARG A 474 -14.15 -22.57 1.92
C ARG A 474 -14.82 -23.68 1.11
N HIS A 475 -14.06 -24.48 0.37
CA HIS A 475 -14.52 -25.81 0.00
C HIS A 475 -14.06 -26.82 1.07
N GLU A 476 -14.96 -27.72 1.49
CA GLU A 476 -14.73 -28.69 2.58
C GLU A 476 -13.62 -29.70 2.23
N ASP A 477 -13.39 -29.95 0.94
CA ASP A 477 -12.36 -30.84 0.40
C ASP A 477 -10.99 -30.17 0.16
N SER A 478 -10.87 -28.85 0.39
CA SER A 478 -9.60 -28.14 0.27
C SER A 478 -8.70 -28.46 1.47
N THR A 479 -7.74 -29.34 1.23
CA THR A 479 -6.74 -29.78 2.23
C THR A 479 -5.75 -28.66 2.56
N GLY A 480 -5.57 -27.69 1.65
CA GLY A 480 -4.58 -26.62 1.77
C GLY A 480 -3.12 -27.09 1.73
N TYR A 481 -2.92 -28.37 1.42
CA TYR A 481 -1.65 -28.95 1.05
C TYR A 481 -1.43 -28.91 -0.46
N ALA A 482 -2.38 -28.47 -1.30
CA ALA A 482 -2.15 -28.30 -2.75
C ALA A 482 -1.52 -29.51 -3.49
N ASN A 483 -1.54 -30.72 -2.93
CA ASN A 483 -0.82 -31.87 -3.47
C ASN A 483 -1.40 -32.24 -4.85
N PRO A 484 -0.60 -32.17 -5.93
CA PRO A 484 -1.07 -32.53 -7.26
C PRO A 484 -1.56 -33.98 -7.28
N LYS A 485 -2.74 -34.23 -7.86
CA LYS A 485 -3.24 -35.59 -8.09
C LYS A 485 -3.10 -35.94 -9.57
N VAL A 486 -2.40 -37.04 -9.85
CA VAL A 486 -2.21 -37.55 -11.21
C VAL A 486 -3.57 -37.86 -11.85
N ILE A 487 -3.74 -37.44 -13.10
CA ILE A 487 -4.91 -37.70 -13.94
C ILE A 487 -4.55 -38.86 -14.86
N PRO A 488 -5.14 -40.06 -14.68
CA PRO A 488 -4.86 -41.20 -15.54
C PRO A 488 -5.22 -40.89 -16.99
N ASN A 489 -4.33 -41.23 -17.93
CA ASN A 489 -4.49 -40.96 -19.37
C ASN A 489 -4.77 -39.48 -19.70
N GLY A 490 -4.25 -38.54 -18.89
CA GLY A 490 -4.53 -37.12 -19.02
C GLY A 490 -3.77 -36.37 -20.12
N ASP A 491 -3.07 -37.06 -21.02
CA ASP A 491 -2.25 -36.44 -22.08
C ASP A 491 -3.05 -35.48 -22.96
N ASP A 492 -4.31 -35.81 -23.23
CA ASP A 492 -5.27 -34.99 -23.98
C ASP A 492 -5.78 -33.77 -23.20
N GLN A 493 -5.51 -33.70 -21.90
CA GLN A 493 -5.89 -32.62 -21.00
C GLN A 493 -4.76 -31.63 -20.72
N VAL A 494 -3.56 -31.79 -21.30
CA VAL A 494 -2.45 -30.83 -21.09
C VAL A 494 -2.86 -29.44 -21.60
N LYS A 495 -2.62 -28.41 -20.78
CA LYS A 495 -3.05 -27.03 -21.08
C LYS A 495 -1.85 -26.11 -21.29
N LEU A 496 -2.16 -24.87 -21.71
CA LEU A 496 -1.27 -23.70 -21.67
C LEU A 496 -0.11 -23.70 -22.66
N PHE A 497 -0.05 -24.66 -23.59
CA PHE A 497 0.91 -24.62 -24.69
C PHE A 497 0.40 -23.80 -25.87
N PHE A 498 1.28 -22.95 -26.39
CA PHE A 498 1.03 -22.17 -27.59
C PHE A 498 2.22 -22.27 -28.54
N VAL A 499 1.93 -22.24 -29.84
CA VAL A 499 2.92 -22.15 -30.91
C VAL A 499 2.65 -20.93 -31.78
N ALA A 500 3.70 -20.28 -32.28
CA ALA A 500 3.60 -19.15 -33.19
C ALA A 500 4.41 -19.39 -34.46
N GLY A 501 3.91 -18.89 -35.59
CA GLY A 501 4.60 -18.91 -36.88
C GLY A 501 5.24 -17.56 -37.22
N ASN A 502 5.60 -17.36 -38.49
CA ASN A 502 6.19 -16.12 -39.01
C ASN A 502 5.31 -14.87 -38.80
N ASP A 503 4.00 -15.05 -38.67
CA ASP A 503 3.02 -13.99 -38.44
C ASP A 503 3.02 -13.47 -36.99
N ARG A 504 3.77 -14.13 -36.10
CA ARG A 504 3.84 -13.84 -34.66
C ARG A 504 2.49 -13.92 -33.96
N ILE A 505 1.56 -14.70 -34.49
CA ILE A 505 0.29 -15.00 -33.85
C ILE A 505 0.45 -16.29 -33.05
N TRP A 506 0.13 -16.25 -31.77
CA TRP A 506 0.20 -17.39 -30.87
C TRP A 506 -1.10 -18.18 -30.91
N HIS A 507 -1.02 -19.44 -31.34
CA HIS A 507 -2.14 -20.36 -31.42
C HIS A 507 -2.04 -21.42 -30.31
N PRO A 508 -3.16 -21.81 -29.67
CA PRO A 508 -3.19 -22.99 -28.82
C PRO A 508 -2.64 -24.20 -29.56
N ALA A 509 -1.85 -25.02 -28.85
CA ALA A 509 -1.24 -26.21 -29.40
C ALA A 509 -1.88 -27.48 -28.84
N THR A 510 -2.04 -28.47 -29.72
CA THR A 510 -2.21 -29.86 -29.30
C THR A 510 -0.91 -30.39 -28.73
N VAL A 511 -1.00 -31.26 -27.74
CA VAL A 511 0.15 -31.74 -26.99
C VAL A 511 0.18 -33.26 -27.00
N LYS A 512 1.37 -33.83 -27.20
CA LYS A 512 1.66 -35.24 -26.99
C LYS A 512 2.86 -35.38 -26.08
N ILE A 513 2.70 -36.12 -24.98
CA ILE A 513 3.81 -36.48 -24.11
C ILE A 513 4.55 -37.67 -24.74
N ALA A 514 5.88 -37.56 -24.83
CA ALA A 514 6.75 -38.58 -25.41
C ALA A 514 7.93 -38.84 -24.48
N GLY A 515 7.69 -39.60 -23.40
CA GLY A 515 8.67 -39.85 -22.35
C GLY A 515 8.95 -38.60 -21.52
N ASP A 516 10.17 -38.09 -21.62
CA ASP A 516 10.65 -36.85 -20.99
C ASP A 516 10.51 -35.62 -21.90
N LYS A 517 9.96 -35.79 -23.10
CA LYS A 517 9.74 -34.72 -24.08
C LYS A 517 8.26 -34.41 -24.27
N VAL A 518 8.00 -33.21 -24.78
CA VAL A 518 6.67 -32.80 -25.22
C VAL A 518 6.73 -32.44 -26.70
N ILE A 519 5.80 -33.00 -27.48
CA ILE A 519 5.61 -32.66 -28.89
C ILE A 519 4.35 -31.80 -28.97
N VAL A 520 4.49 -30.58 -29.49
CA VAL A 520 3.35 -29.66 -29.66
C VAL A 520 3.15 -29.30 -31.13
N SER A 521 1.91 -29.12 -31.54
CA SER A 521 1.58 -28.68 -32.91
C SER A 521 0.24 -27.93 -32.96
N SER A 522 0.06 -27.06 -33.96
CA SER A 522 -1.21 -26.38 -34.20
C SER A 522 -1.53 -26.42 -35.69
N LEU A 523 -2.77 -26.75 -36.05
CA LEU A 523 -3.23 -26.79 -37.44
C LEU A 523 -3.14 -25.43 -38.15
N ALA A 524 -3.16 -24.34 -37.38
CA ALA A 524 -3.01 -22.99 -37.90
C ALA A 524 -1.55 -22.57 -38.16
N VAL A 525 -0.57 -23.35 -37.68
CA VAL A 525 0.86 -22.99 -37.73
C VAL A 525 1.63 -24.04 -38.51
N ASN A 526 1.80 -23.81 -39.82
CA ASN A 526 2.50 -24.74 -40.71
C ASN A 526 4.02 -24.74 -40.52
N LYS A 527 4.60 -23.60 -40.11
CA LYS A 527 6.04 -23.43 -39.85
C LYS A 527 6.23 -22.80 -38.47
N PRO A 528 6.26 -23.60 -37.40
CA PRO A 528 6.45 -23.07 -36.05
C PRO A 528 7.82 -22.39 -35.90
N LEU A 529 7.82 -21.19 -35.34
CA LEU A 529 9.03 -20.46 -34.93
C LEU A 529 9.05 -20.18 -33.43
N GLY A 530 7.90 -20.16 -32.76
CA GLY A 530 7.82 -19.89 -31.33
C GLY A 530 7.04 -20.95 -30.57
N VAL A 531 7.36 -21.07 -29.28
CA VAL A 531 6.69 -21.96 -28.32
C VAL A 531 6.60 -21.29 -26.95
N SER A 532 5.46 -21.46 -26.28
CA SER A 532 5.19 -20.89 -24.97
C SER A 532 4.46 -21.88 -24.08
N TYR A 533 4.74 -21.83 -22.78
CA TYR A 533 3.97 -22.48 -21.74
C TYR A 533 3.79 -21.55 -20.54
N GLY A 534 2.55 -21.38 -20.09
CA GLY A 534 2.25 -20.95 -18.71
C GLY A 534 2.75 -19.55 -18.30
N THR A 535 2.95 -18.61 -19.23
CA THR A 535 3.50 -17.29 -18.88
C THR A 535 2.43 -16.29 -18.37
N GLY A 536 1.14 -16.54 -18.64
CA GLY A 536 0.03 -15.67 -18.24
C GLY A 536 -0.30 -15.65 -16.73
N GLU A 537 -1.43 -15.04 -16.38
CA GLU A 537 -2.05 -15.16 -15.05
C GLU A 537 -2.94 -16.41 -14.99
N ILE A 538 -2.28 -17.55 -15.14
CA ILE A 538 -2.86 -18.87 -15.42
C ILE A 538 -3.49 -19.56 -14.20
N GLY A 539 -3.24 -19.06 -12.99
CA GLY A 539 -3.88 -19.60 -11.81
C GLY A 539 -3.42 -21.00 -11.41
N TYR A 540 -4.39 -21.89 -11.21
CA TYR A 540 -4.18 -23.32 -10.89
C TYR A 540 -4.18 -24.22 -12.14
N GLN A 541 -4.17 -23.64 -13.35
CA GLN A 541 -4.22 -24.38 -14.61
C GLN A 541 -2.93 -25.15 -14.98
N PRO A 542 -1.72 -24.82 -14.48
CA PRO A 542 -0.56 -25.67 -14.67
C PRO A 542 -0.88 -27.11 -14.28
N ASN A 543 -0.73 -28.02 -15.23
CA ASN A 543 -1.09 -29.42 -15.03
C ASN A 543 -0.04 -30.40 -15.54
N LEU A 544 1.14 -29.92 -15.98
CA LEU A 544 2.25 -30.77 -16.35
C LEU A 544 3.33 -30.78 -15.27
N TYR A 545 3.69 -31.99 -14.84
CA TYR A 545 4.59 -32.26 -13.73
C TYR A 545 5.62 -33.32 -14.14
N ASN A 546 6.74 -33.40 -13.43
CA ASN A 546 7.54 -34.64 -13.43
C ASN A 546 6.93 -35.68 -12.47
N LYS A 547 7.49 -36.89 -12.45
CA LYS A 547 7.04 -37.98 -11.57
C LYS A 547 7.17 -37.69 -10.07
N ALA A 548 7.96 -36.69 -9.67
CA ALA A 548 8.04 -36.21 -8.29
C ALA A 548 6.91 -35.21 -7.94
N LEU A 549 5.96 -34.97 -8.85
CA LEU A 549 4.86 -34.02 -8.69
C LEU A 549 5.34 -32.58 -8.45
N LEU A 550 6.46 -32.21 -9.08
CA LEU A 550 6.92 -30.83 -9.17
C LEU A 550 6.53 -30.20 -10.51
N PRO A 551 5.93 -28.99 -10.52
CA PRO A 551 5.30 -28.42 -11.70
C PRO A 551 6.34 -27.93 -12.70
N MET A 552 6.00 -28.04 -13.98
CA MET A 552 6.81 -27.45 -15.05
C MET A 552 6.82 -25.91 -14.96
N THR A 553 7.99 -25.31 -15.09
CA THR A 553 8.15 -23.85 -15.01
C THR A 553 7.74 -23.17 -16.33
N PRO A 554 7.19 -21.93 -16.29
CA PRO A 554 6.85 -21.17 -17.48
C PRO A 554 8.03 -20.86 -18.41
N PHE A 555 7.76 -20.74 -19.70
CA PHE A 555 8.71 -20.25 -20.70
C PHE A 555 8.01 -19.67 -21.93
N ILE A 556 8.73 -18.80 -22.65
CA ILE A 556 8.31 -18.28 -23.96
C ILE A 556 9.54 -18.01 -24.82
N TYR A 557 9.58 -18.62 -25.99
CA TYR A 557 10.68 -18.50 -26.94
C TYR A 557 10.16 -18.30 -28.35
N TYR A 558 10.88 -17.51 -29.14
CA TYR A 558 10.64 -17.29 -30.56
C TYR A 558 11.97 -17.21 -31.27
N ASP A 559 12.14 -17.97 -32.35
CA ASP A 559 13.41 -18.07 -33.09
C ASP A 559 14.60 -18.42 -32.17
N ASN A 560 14.40 -19.40 -31.28
CA ASN A 560 15.35 -19.86 -30.25
C ASN A 560 15.83 -18.77 -29.27
N LYS A 561 15.18 -17.61 -29.25
CA LYS A 561 15.46 -16.52 -28.31
C LYS A 561 14.34 -16.40 -27.30
N LYS A 562 14.72 -16.07 -26.05
CA LYS A 562 13.74 -15.75 -24.99
C LYS A 562 12.93 -14.53 -25.42
N VAL A 563 11.64 -14.56 -25.16
CA VAL A 563 10.75 -13.42 -25.43
C VAL A 563 10.56 -12.63 -24.13
N THR A 564 11.00 -11.37 -24.16
CA THR A 564 10.81 -10.36 -23.09
C THR A 564 10.20 -9.10 -23.70
N SER A 565 9.74 -8.16 -22.88
CA SER A 565 9.26 -6.85 -23.34
C SER A 565 10.31 -6.08 -24.14
N ASP A 566 11.59 -6.31 -23.85
CA ASP A 566 12.69 -5.56 -24.46
C ASP A 566 13.17 -6.18 -25.78
N ILE A 567 12.91 -7.49 -25.98
CA ILE A 567 13.35 -8.23 -27.18
C ILE A 567 12.19 -8.39 -28.17
N TRP A 568 10.96 -8.49 -27.67
CA TRP A 568 9.79 -8.55 -28.52
C TRP A 568 9.57 -7.17 -29.16
N PRO A 569 9.18 -7.09 -30.45
CA PRO A 569 8.85 -5.80 -31.06
C PRO A 569 7.78 -5.07 -30.24
N ASP A 570 7.71 -3.74 -30.35
CA ASP A 570 6.77 -2.87 -29.62
C ASP A 570 5.27 -3.12 -29.90
N GLU A 571 4.92 -4.28 -30.45
CA GLU A 571 3.57 -4.81 -30.59
C GLU A 571 3.23 -5.78 -29.45
N LYS A 572 1.96 -5.75 -29.00
CA LYS A 572 1.49 -6.77 -28.05
C LYS A 572 1.54 -8.15 -28.67
N LEU A 573 1.74 -9.18 -27.84
CA LEU A 573 1.57 -10.57 -28.26
C LEU A 573 0.17 -10.74 -28.88
N LYS A 574 0.13 -11.13 -30.15
CA LYS A 574 -1.11 -11.44 -30.87
C LYS A 574 -1.49 -12.87 -30.55
N ILE A 575 -2.71 -13.08 -30.06
CA ILE A 575 -3.21 -14.41 -29.69
C ILE A 575 -4.37 -14.77 -30.61
N ALA A 576 -4.34 -15.96 -31.20
CA ALA A 576 -5.36 -16.42 -32.12
C ALA A 576 -6.73 -16.55 -31.43
N GLY A 577 -7.78 -16.11 -32.10
CA GLY A 577 -9.15 -16.12 -31.57
C GLY A 577 -9.45 -15.00 -30.58
N GLU A 578 -8.45 -14.21 -30.18
CA GLU A 578 -8.72 -12.96 -29.48
C GLU A 578 -9.05 -11.87 -30.50
N VAL A 579 -10.33 -11.49 -30.54
CA VAL A 579 -10.66 -10.15 -31.04
C VAL A 579 -10.07 -9.20 -30.02
N ILE A 580 -8.97 -8.57 -30.42
CA ILE A 580 -8.44 -7.43 -29.70
C ILE A 580 -9.54 -6.38 -29.74
N ASP A 581 -10.36 -6.32 -28.69
CA ASP A 581 -11.29 -5.21 -28.54
C ASP A 581 -10.41 -3.96 -28.51
N PRO A 582 -10.53 -3.03 -29.47
CA PRO A 582 -9.75 -1.79 -29.46
C PRO A 582 -9.95 -1.02 -28.15
N LYS A 583 -11.06 -1.28 -27.43
CA LYS A 583 -11.33 -0.77 -26.10
C LYS A 583 -10.58 -1.50 -24.98
N THR A 584 -10.01 -2.67 -25.20
CA THR A 584 -9.25 -3.43 -24.17
C THR A 584 -7.73 -3.39 -24.37
N VAL A 585 -7.25 -2.96 -25.54
CA VAL A 585 -5.83 -2.60 -25.74
C VAL A 585 -5.49 -1.48 -24.76
N GLY A 586 -4.84 -1.86 -23.66
CA GLY A 586 -4.41 -0.94 -22.59
C GLY A 586 -5.38 -0.84 -21.42
N LYS A 587 -6.63 -1.31 -21.51
CA LYS A 587 -7.71 -0.87 -20.62
C LYS A 587 -8.31 -1.95 -19.74
N ILE A 588 -7.52 -2.50 -18.83
CA ILE A 588 -8.07 -2.91 -17.51
C ILE A 588 -7.35 -2.17 -16.39
N TYR A 589 -6.08 -1.84 -16.61
CA TYR A 589 -5.37 -0.84 -15.83
C TYR A 589 -5.52 0.59 -16.39
N ALA A 590 -5.76 0.83 -17.70
CA ALA A 590 -6.00 2.20 -18.21
C ALA A 590 -7.40 2.76 -17.97
N TYR A 591 -8.47 1.95 -17.82
CA TYR A 591 -9.74 2.50 -17.30
C TYR A 591 -9.56 3.12 -15.91
N ARG A 592 -8.53 2.68 -15.17
CA ARG A 592 -8.16 3.22 -13.87
C ARG A 592 -7.28 4.46 -13.96
N LYS A 593 -6.92 4.98 -15.12
CA LYS A 593 -5.96 6.11 -15.18
C LYS A 593 -6.63 7.47 -15.00
N MET A 594 -7.77 7.76 -15.61
CA MET A 594 -8.31 9.13 -15.58
C MET A 594 -9.80 9.20 -15.24
N PRO A 595 -10.20 9.97 -14.21
CA PRO A 595 -11.60 10.29 -13.99
C PRO A 595 -12.07 11.32 -15.02
N LEU A 596 -12.49 10.83 -16.20
CA LEU A 596 -12.87 11.68 -17.34
C LEU A 596 -14.05 12.62 -17.04
N LEU A 597 -14.95 12.26 -16.12
CA LEU A 597 -16.13 13.06 -15.77
C LEU A 597 -16.29 13.16 -14.26
N SER A 598 -16.60 14.36 -13.77
CA SER A 598 -17.01 14.57 -12.38
C SER A 598 -18.24 13.72 -12.01
N VAL A 599 -18.43 13.53 -10.72
CA VAL A 599 -19.24 12.46 -10.11
C VAL A 599 -20.72 12.79 -10.09
N GLN A 600 -21.06 14.07 -10.17
CA GLN A 600 -22.41 14.55 -10.39
C GLN A 600 -22.95 14.28 -11.81
N PHE A 601 -22.06 14.03 -12.78
CA PHE A 601 -22.41 13.75 -14.18
C PHE A 601 -22.41 12.24 -14.42
N ARG A 602 -23.47 11.58 -13.97
CA ARG A 602 -23.68 10.12 -14.02
C ARG A 602 -25.08 9.78 -14.50
N ASP A 603 -25.30 8.49 -14.80
CA ASP A 603 -26.60 8.03 -15.29
C ASP A 603 -27.69 8.49 -14.33
N ASN A 604 -28.83 8.86 -14.89
CA ASN A 604 -29.98 9.38 -14.18
C ASN A 604 -29.75 10.73 -13.46
N ALA A 605 -28.70 11.48 -13.78
CA ALA A 605 -28.50 12.80 -13.19
C ALA A 605 -29.68 13.75 -13.41
N VAL A 606 -29.92 14.60 -12.42
CA VAL A 606 -30.80 15.76 -12.56
C VAL A 606 -29.90 16.99 -12.68
N PHE A 607 -29.98 17.70 -13.80
CA PHE A 607 -29.27 18.94 -14.03
C PHE A 607 -30.18 20.13 -13.70
N GLN A 608 -29.57 21.23 -13.25
CA GLN A 608 -30.29 22.43 -12.92
C GLN A 608 -30.96 23.03 -14.17
N ALA A 609 -32.27 23.24 -14.11
CA ALA A 609 -33.03 23.93 -15.13
C ALA A 609 -32.87 25.45 -15.03
N ASP A 610 -33.12 26.15 -16.13
CA ASP A 610 -33.14 27.61 -16.27
C ASP A 610 -31.82 28.33 -15.94
N LYS A 611 -30.73 27.60 -15.72
CA LYS A 611 -29.38 28.15 -15.47
C LYS A 611 -28.32 27.47 -16.35
N PRO A 612 -27.22 28.14 -16.69
CA PRO A 612 -26.10 27.48 -17.36
C PRO A 612 -25.54 26.34 -16.50
N VAL A 613 -25.24 25.19 -17.11
CA VAL A 613 -24.68 24.03 -16.41
C VAL A 613 -23.28 23.75 -16.92
N THR A 614 -22.28 24.02 -16.09
CA THR A 614 -20.88 23.72 -16.41
C THR A 614 -20.56 22.26 -16.10
N ILE A 615 -20.42 21.44 -17.14
CA ILE A 615 -19.96 20.07 -17.07
C ILE A 615 -18.43 20.06 -17.12
N TRP A 616 -17.81 19.26 -16.25
CA TRP A 616 -16.37 19.21 -16.12
C TRP A 616 -15.87 17.82 -15.73
N GLY A 617 -14.59 17.58 -15.96
CA GLY A 617 -13.90 16.35 -15.59
C GLY A 617 -12.40 16.57 -15.47
N SER A 618 -11.68 15.60 -14.90
CA SER A 618 -10.23 15.75 -14.70
C SER A 618 -9.46 15.33 -15.94
N THR A 619 -8.44 16.09 -16.26
CA THR A 619 -7.40 15.75 -17.24
C THR A 619 -6.17 15.16 -16.56
N ARG A 620 -6.23 14.86 -15.25
CA ARG A 620 -5.11 14.32 -14.46
C ARG A 620 -5.51 13.06 -13.69
N GLN A 621 -4.54 12.20 -13.42
CA GLN A 621 -4.70 11.07 -12.53
C GLN A 621 -4.39 11.47 -11.08
N TYR A 622 -5.37 11.96 -10.31
CA TYR A 622 -5.10 12.28 -8.90
C TYR A 622 -5.08 11.03 -8.00
N GLY A 623 -3.88 10.66 -7.52
CA GLY A 623 -3.56 9.56 -6.59
C GLY A 623 -2.06 9.20 -6.64
N GLU A 624 -1.60 8.24 -5.83
CA GLU A 624 -0.18 7.80 -5.70
C GLU A 624 0.47 7.22 -6.98
N TRP A 625 -0.17 7.31 -8.15
CA TRP A 625 0.18 6.50 -9.33
C TRP A 625 0.44 7.28 -10.62
N GLN A 626 0.29 8.61 -10.66
CA GLN A 626 0.86 9.49 -11.69
C GLN A 626 0.68 10.96 -11.28
N ASP A 627 1.76 11.68 -11.06
CA ASP A 627 1.78 13.11 -10.72
C ASP A 627 1.91 14.02 -11.94
N LYS A 628 2.27 13.44 -13.09
CA LYS A 628 2.47 14.11 -14.38
C LYS A 628 1.28 13.92 -15.34
N PRO A 629 1.02 14.88 -16.23
CA PRO A 629 0.07 14.74 -17.34
C PRO A 629 0.47 13.56 -18.24
N GLU A 630 -0.51 12.95 -18.92
CA GLU A 630 -0.21 11.98 -19.97
C GLU A 630 0.55 12.69 -21.11
N ALA A 631 1.54 12.03 -21.69
CA ALA A 631 2.29 12.53 -22.84
C ALA A 631 1.50 12.26 -24.15
N GLY A 632 1.69 13.11 -25.16
CA GLY A 632 1.04 12.99 -26.48
C GLY A 632 -0.06 14.03 -26.74
N ASP A 633 -0.67 13.98 -27.94
CA ASP A 633 -1.80 14.83 -28.35
C ASP A 633 -3.10 14.38 -27.65
N CYS A 634 -3.37 15.01 -26.51
CA CYS A 634 -4.48 14.67 -25.64
C CYS A 634 -5.72 15.53 -25.96
N LYS A 635 -6.87 14.91 -26.28
CA LYS A 635 -8.13 15.64 -26.55
C LYS A 635 -9.34 15.03 -25.85
N VAL A 636 -10.22 15.89 -25.35
CA VAL A 636 -11.55 15.51 -24.83
C VAL A 636 -12.61 15.88 -25.86
N HIS A 637 -13.40 14.90 -26.25
CA HIS A 637 -14.55 15.04 -27.15
C HIS A 637 -15.83 14.98 -26.32
N PHE A 638 -16.69 15.97 -26.47
CA PHE A 638 -17.92 16.16 -25.71
C PHE A 638 -19.12 16.27 -26.66
N GLU A 639 -20.21 15.56 -26.34
CA GLU A 639 -21.48 15.59 -27.08
C GLU A 639 -22.67 15.61 -26.10
N PHE A 640 -23.57 16.57 -26.26
CA PHE A 640 -24.84 16.64 -25.54
C PHE A 640 -25.92 17.30 -26.42
N GLY A 641 -26.85 16.50 -26.95
CA GLY A 641 -27.77 16.98 -27.99
C GLY A 641 -26.99 17.52 -29.19
N ASP A 642 -27.30 18.74 -29.61
CA ASP A 642 -26.61 19.41 -30.73
C ASP A 642 -25.25 20.03 -30.35
N ILE A 643 -24.89 20.02 -29.07
CA ILE A 643 -23.63 20.62 -28.60
C ILE A 643 -22.51 19.60 -28.74
N GLN A 644 -21.58 19.88 -29.65
CA GLN A 644 -20.35 19.11 -29.85
C GLN A 644 -19.12 20.00 -29.64
N LYS A 645 -18.15 19.52 -28.85
CA LYS A 645 -16.89 20.24 -28.57
C LYS A 645 -15.72 19.26 -28.55
N VAL A 646 -14.58 19.72 -29.07
CA VAL A 646 -13.27 19.08 -28.90
C VAL A 646 -12.39 20.03 -28.10
N ILE A 647 -11.77 19.52 -27.04
CA ILE A 647 -10.97 20.31 -26.10
C ILE A 647 -9.56 19.74 -26.09
N ASP A 648 -8.59 20.56 -26.48
CA ASP A 648 -7.16 20.22 -26.37
C ASP A 648 -6.73 20.25 -24.90
N VAL A 649 -6.16 19.15 -24.43
CA VAL A 649 -5.67 19.00 -23.05
C VAL A 649 -4.21 19.38 -23.01
N THR A 650 -3.90 20.52 -22.38
CA THR A 650 -2.52 20.94 -22.14
C THR A 650 -1.93 20.23 -20.92
N PRO A 651 -0.60 20.12 -20.80
CA PRO A 651 0.05 19.58 -19.61
C PRO A 651 -0.37 20.28 -18.30
N GLU A 652 -0.65 21.57 -18.36
CA GLU A 652 -1.04 22.37 -17.20
C GLU A 652 -2.54 22.25 -16.88
N MET A 653 -3.37 21.77 -17.81
CA MET A 653 -4.79 21.59 -17.59
C MET A 653 -5.02 20.53 -16.51
N ALA A 654 -5.76 20.88 -15.46
CA ALA A 654 -6.17 19.95 -14.40
C ALA A 654 -7.60 19.42 -14.59
N GLU A 655 -8.44 20.25 -15.20
CA GLU A 655 -9.85 19.99 -15.46
C GLU A 655 -10.23 20.57 -16.82
N TRP A 656 -11.02 19.82 -17.59
CA TRP A 656 -11.69 20.32 -18.78
C TRP A 656 -13.12 20.75 -18.43
N LYS A 657 -13.71 21.66 -19.21
CA LYS A 657 -15.08 22.13 -18.98
C LYS A 657 -15.84 22.44 -20.27
N VAL A 658 -17.15 22.21 -20.25
CA VAL A 658 -18.13 22.67 -21.24
C VAL A 658 -19.36 23.21 -20.50
N THR A 659 -19.77 24.43 -20.82
CA THR A 659 -20.98 25.02 -20.23
C THR A 659 -22.15 24.85 -21.19
N LEU A 660 -23.18 24.14 -20.73
CA LEU A 660 -24.47 24.07 -21.40
C LEU A 660 -25.21 25.40 -21.20
N PRO A 661 -25.95 25.89 -22.21
CA PRO A 661 -26.83 27.04 -22.04
C PRO A 661 -27.96 26.71 -21.02
N PRO A 662 -28.69 27.72 -20.52
CA PRO A 662 -29.90 27.48 -19.73
C PRO A 662 -30.90 26.59 -20.46
N MET A 663 -31.16 25.40 -19.92
CA MET A 663 -32.13 24.44 -20.46
C MET A 663 -33.41 24.47 -19.65
N LYS A 664 -34.58 24.34 -20.29
CA LYS A 664 -35.86 24.30 -19.59
C LYS A 664 -36.04 23.00 -18.80
N ALA A 665 -36.78 23.06 -17.70
CA ALA A 665 -37.14 21.89 -16.92
C ALA A 665 -37.91 20.88 -17.79
N SER A 666 -37.51 19.61 -17.74
CA SER A 666 -38.09 18.55 -18.56
C SER A 666 -37.77 17.19 -17.96
N ALA A 667 -38.78 16.32 -17.92
CA ALA A 667 -38.62 14.91 -17.58
C ALA A 667 -38.12 14.07 -18.76
N GLN A 668 -37.97 14.66 -19.95
CA GLN A 668 -37.45 13.94 -21.11
C GLN A 668 -35.95 13.62 -20.92
N PRO A 669 -35.54 12.35 -21.09
CA PRO A 669 -34.17 11.93 -20.84
C PRO A 669 -33.23 12.38 -21.96
N HIS A 670 -32.06 12.88 -21.56
CA HIS A 670 -30.96 13.25 -22.43
C HIS A 670 -29.76 12.31 -22.23
N THR A 671 -28.84 12.28 -23.20
CA THR A 671 -27.60 11.52 -23.15
C THR A 671 -26.40 12.44 -23.32
N LEU A 672 -25.43 12.33 -22.41
CA LEU A 672 -24.12 12.96 -22.49
C LEU A 672 -23.09 11.92 -22.92
N LYS A 673 -22.30 12.21 -23.96
CA LYS A 673 -21.17 11.37 -24.36
C LYS A 673 -19.87 12.15 -24.21
N VAL A 674 -18.88 11.51 -23.60
CA VAL A 674 -17.52 12.07 -23.49
C VAL A 674 -16.51 10.99 -23.80
N HIS A 675 -15.53 11.28 -24.67
CA HIS A 675 -14.40 10.38 -24.88
C HIS A 675 -13.08 11.14 -24.96
N PHE A 676 -12.00 10.49 -24.51
CA PHE A 676 -10.66 11.03 -24.42
C PHE A 676 -9.76 10.29 -25.39
N THR A 677 -8.96 11.02 -26.16
CA THR A 677 -7.99 10.49 -27.12
C THR A 677 -6.56 10.91 -26.75
N ILE A 678 -5.60 10.04 -27.00
CA ILE A 678 -4.15 10.34 -26.97
C ILE A 678 -3.60 9.94 -28.33
N ASP A 679 -2.94 10.85 -29.03
CA ASP A 679 -2.37 10.63 -30.37
C ASP A 679 -3.40 10.05 -31.37
N GLY A 680 -4.64 10.54 -31.27
CA GLY A 680 -5.77 10.09 -32.09
C GLY A 680 -6.45 8.79 -31.64
N GLU A 681 -5.85 8.02 -30.73
CA GLU A 681 -6.45 6.78 -30.22
C GLU A 681 -7.40 7.05 -29.06
N THR A 682 -8.63 6.53 -29.10
CA THR A 682 -9.56 6.63 -27.97
C THR A 682 -9.04 5.83 -26.78
N VAL A 683 -8.66 6.50 -25.68
CA VAL A 683 -8.20 5.86 -24.45
C VAL A 683 -9.29 5.73 -23.39
N HIS A 684 -10.32 6.58 -23.39
CA HIS A 684 -11.47 6.46 -22.49
C HIS A 684 -12.76 6.92 -23.17
N ARG A 685 -13.90 6.28 -22.89
CA ARG A 685 -15.23 6.73 -23.36
C ARG A 685 -16.25 6.49 -22.27
N ARG A 686 -17.16 7.44 -22.10
CA ARG A 686 -18.31 7.36 -21.20
C ARG A 686 -19.55 7.90 -21.88
N GLU A 687 -20.62 7.12 -21.81
CA GLU A 687 -21.97 7.55 -22.17
C GLU A 687 -22.78 7.60 -20.88
N VAL A 688 -23.47 8.70 -20.67
CA VAL A 688 -24.26 8.99 -19.47
C VAL A 688 -25.70 9.22 -19.90
N LYS A 689 -26.61 8.34 -19.49
CA LYS A 689 -27.99 8.27 -19.98
C LYS A 689 -29.00 8.70 -18.91
N GLY A 690 -30.22 9.02 -19.34
CA GLY A 690 -31.34 9.29 -18.43
C GLY A 690 -31.24 10.65 -17.72
N ILE A 691 -30.46 11.59 -18.25
CA ILE A 691 -30.30 12.93 -17.66
C ILE A 691 -31.60 13.71 -17.85
N VAL A 692 -32.10 14.35 -16.80
CA VAL A 692 -33.28 15.22 -16.85
C VAL A 692 -32.94 16.60 -16.31
N PHE A 693 -33.78 17.61 -16.61
CA PHE A 693 -33.58 18.98 -16.13
C PHE A 693 -34.66 19.35 -15.11
N GLY A 694 -34.25 19.87 -13.96
CA GLY A 694 -35.12 20.16 -12.82
C GLY A 694 -34.48 21.05 -11.77
N ASP A 695 -35.08 21.12 -10.59
CA ASP A 695 -34.57 21.90 -9.46
C ASP A 695 -33.54 21.08 -8.67
N VAL A 696 -32.28 21.50 -8.68
CA VAL A 696 -31.21 20.81 -7.96
C VAL A 696 -30.92 21.51 -6.64
N TRP A 697 -30.91 20.76 -5.54
CA TRP A 697 -30.62 21.28 -4.20
C TRP A 697 -29.52 20.47 -3.52
N CYS A 698 -28.64 21.14 -2.79
CA CYS A 698 -27.63 20.49 -1.95
C CYS A 698 -28.12 20.49 -0.49
N VAL A 699 -28.21 19.31 0.13
CA VAL A 699 -28.63 19.16 1.53
C VAL A 699 -27.45 18.59 2.32
N VAL A 700 -26.91 19.39 3.23
CA VAL A 700 -25.83 19.00 4.14
C VAL A 700 -26.44 18.70 5.51
N ALA A 701 -26.23 17.47 6.00
CA ALA A 701 -26.92 16.98 7.19
C ALA A 701 -25.93 16.36 8.21
N PRO A 702 -26.16 16.57 9.53
CA PRO A 702 -25.45 15.84 10.57
C PRO A 702 -25.88 14.36 10.60
N VAL A 703 -25.23 13.58 11.45
CA VAL A 703 -25.69 12.23 11.78
C VAL A 703 -27.01 12.31 12.56
N GLY A 704 -27.90 11.33 12.38
CA GLY A 704 -29.19 11.26 13.06
C GLY A 704 -30.34 10.83 12.17
N ASP A 705 -31.46 10.53 12.83
CA ASP A 705 -32.76 10.19 12.24
C ASP A 705 -33.69 11.40 12.36
N PHE A 706 -33.95 12.04 11.22
CA PHE A 706 -34.70 13.29 11.18
C PHE A 706 -36.20 13.04 11.24
N LYS A 707 -36.90 13.84 12.05
CA LYS A 707 -38.36 13.91 12.04
C LYS A 707 -38.78 14.81 10.88
N VAL A 708 -39.33 14.18 9.84
CA VAL A 708 -39.82 14.86 8.63
C VAL A 708 -41.34 14.78 8.53
N PRO A 709 -42.02 15.82 8.02
CA PRO A 709 -43.44 15.73 7.73
C PRO A 709 -43.71 14.66 6.65
N GLU A 710 -44.91 14.08 6.66
CA GLU A 710 -45.32 13.14 5.62
C GLU A 710 -45.44 13.88 4.27
N VAL A 711 -44.60 13.50 3.29
CA VAL A 711 -44.60 14.12 1.97
C VAL A 711 -45.15 13.13 0.95
N LYS A 712 -46.29 13.47 0.35
CA LYS A 712 -46.86 12.67 -0.75
C LYS A 712 -45.95 12.74 -2.00
N PRO A 713 -45.83 11.66 -2.79
CA PRO A 713 -45.11 11.70 -4.05
C PRO A 713 -45.63 12.82 -4.95
N SER A 714 -44.73 13.62 -5.53
CA SER A 714 -45.12 14.76 -6.39
C SER A 714 -45.65 14.34 -7.77
N GLY A 715 -45.49 13.06 -8.13
CA GLY A 715 -45.77 12.55 -9.48
C GLY A 715 -44.69 12.89 -10.51
N GLN A 716 -43.60 13.56 -10.10
CA GLN A 716 -42.46 13.88 -10.96
C GLN A 716 -41.25 13.00 -10.65
N ILE A 717 -40.20 13.12 -11.47
CA ILE A 717 -38.91 12.48 -11.20
C ILE A 717 -38.23 13.17 -10.02
N VAL A 718 -38.03 12.43 -8.92
CA VAL A 718 -37.29 12.89 -7.74
C VAL A 718 -36.12 11.95 -7.48
N ARG A 719 -34.90 12.46 -7.64
CA ARG A 719 -33.67 11.67 -7.52
C ARG A 719 -32.70 12.27 -6.51
N MET A 720 -31.82 11.43 -5.98
CA MET A 720 -30.75 11.83 -5.09
C MET A 720 -29.41 11.25 -5.51
N ILE A 721 -28.33 11.90 -5.09
CA ILE A 721 -26.97 11.37 -5.09
C ILE A 721 -26.36 11.59 -3.70
N GLU A 722 -25.62 10.59 -3.20
CA GLU A 722 -24.94 10.64 -1.91
C GLU A 722 -23.48 10.17 -2.04
N ASN A 723 -22.62 10.61 -1.12
CA ASN A 723 -21.25 10.11 -1.06
C ASN A 723 -21.19 8.73 -0.38
N GLN A 724 -20.92 7.69 -1.17
CA GLN A 724 -20.84 6.29 -0.71
C GLN A 724 -19.43 5.84 -0.30
N SER A 725 -18.43 6.74 -0.32
CA SER A 725 -17.04 6.39 0.02
C SER A 725 -16.88 5.98 1.48
N ASN A 726 -16.22 4.83 1.74
CA ASN A 726 -15.87 4.37 3.10
C ASN A 726 -14.85 5.25 3.86
N ARG A 727 -14.57 6.46 3.40
CA ARG A 727 -13.63 7.38 4.03
C ARG A 727 -14.38 8.32 4.95
N ASP A 728 -14.02 8.29 6.22
CA ASP A 728 -14.28 9.38 7.17
C ASP A 728 -13.28 10.52 6.84
N GLY A 729 -13.63 11.80 7.06
CA GLY A 729 -12.94 12.99 6.54
C GLY A 729 -11.41 12.98 6.49
N ARG A 730 -10.81 13.76 5.58
CA ARG A 730 -9.34 13.77 5.33
C ARG A 730 -8.70 15.15 5.35
N ALA A 731 -7.48 15.21 5.88
CA ALA A 731 -6.63 16.40 5.87
C ALA A 731 -6.32 16.96 4.46
N LEU A 732 -6.42 16.12 3.41
CA LEU A 732 -6.16 16.53 2.03
C LEU A 732 -7.41 16.41 1.15
N PRO A 733 -7.63 17.39 0.25
CA PRO A 733 -8.62 17.34 -0.80
C PRO A 733 -8.58 16.03 -1.56
N SER A 734 -9.72 15.38 -1.67
CA SER A 734 -9.83 14.10 -2.36
C SER A 734 -10.86 14.13 -3.49
N ARG A 735 -11.11 15.34 -4.01
CA ARG A 735 -12.00 15.69 -5.13
C ARG A 735 -12.06 14.64 -6.23
N PHE A 736 -10.90 14.19 -6.71
CA PHE A 736 -10.79 13.24 -7.82
C PHE A 736 -10.76 11.77 -7.41
N SER A 737 -10.49 11.45 -6.12
CA SER A 737 -10.27 10.09 -5.64
C SER A 737 -11.44 9.49 -4.85
N ILE A 738 -12.41 10.30 -4.40
CA ILE A 738 -13.44 9.86 -3.43
C ILE A 738 -14.79 9.53 -4.03
N CYS A 739 -15.16 10.08 -5.18
CA CYS A 739 -16.45 9.77 -5.78
C CYS A 739 -16.34 9.24 -7.22
N THR A 740 -15.12 8.94 -7.69
CA THR A 740 -14.89 8.37 -9.01
C THR A 740 -14.71 6.87 -8.88
N SER A 741 -15.81 6.12 -9.02
CA SER A 741 -15.61 4.81 -9.61
C SER A 741 -15.11 4.99 -11.03
N ARG A 742 -13.85 4.61 -11.24
CA ARG A 742 -13.18 4.55 -12.55
C ARG A 742 -13.76 3.45 -13.43
N THR A 743 -14.64 2.61 -12.86
CA THR A 743 -15.36 1.52 -13.52
C THR A 743 -16.86 1.85 -13.57
N PRO A 744 -17.57 1.56 -14.67
CA PRO A 744 -19.03 1.56 -14.66
C PRO A 744 -19.55 0.66 -13.54
N ARG A 745 -20.67 1.06 -12.93
CA ARG A 745 -21.40 0.19 -12.00
C ARG A 745 -22.16 -0.81 -12.86
N VAL A 746 -21.79 -2.08 -12.77
CA VAL A 746 -22.39 -3.16 -13.57
C VAL A 746 -23.08 -4.13 -12.63
N LEU A 747 -24.31 -4.49 -12.93
CA LEU A 747 -25.01 -5.56 -12.20
C LEU A 747 -24.31 -6.86 -12.59
N GLN A 748 -23.63 -7.49 -11.62
CA GLN A 748 -22.98 -8.76 -11.86
C GLN A 748 -24.05 -9.86 -11.93
N GLN A 749 -23.69 -11.00 -12.53
CA GLN A 749 -24.59 -12.15 -12.69
C GLN A 749 -25.15 -12.68 -11.35
N ASP A 750 -24.49 -12.39 -10.24
CA ASP A 750 -24.92 -12.73 -8.88
C ASP A 750 -25.95 -11.74 -8.27
N GLY A 751 -26.48 -10.83 -9.10
CA GLY A 751 -27.43 -9.79 -8.68
C GLY A 751 -26.79 -8.67 -7.86
N LYS A 752 -25.47 -8.64 -7.69
CA LYS A 752 -24.77 -7.61 -6.91
C LYS A 752 -24.09 -6.62 -7.83
N TRP A 753 -24.12 -5.35 -7.44
CA TRP A 753 -23.43 -4.30 -8.19
C TRP A 753 -21.91 -4.39 -8.00
N SER A 754 -21.16 -4.31 -9.12
CA SER A 754 -19.69 -4.43 -9.19
C SER A 754 -18.91 -3.38 -8.40
N ASN A 755 -19.55 -2.26 -8.09
CA ASN A 755 -18.95 -1.16 -7.35
C ASN A 755 -19.93 -0.59 -6.32
N ARG A 756 -19.90 -1.14 -5.11
CA ARG A 756 -20.80 -0.77 -4.00
C ARG A 756 -20.43 0.55 -3.31
N VAL A 757 -19.33 1.18 -3.71
CA VAL A 757 -18.72 2.34 -3.05
C VAL A 757 -18.77 3.61 -3.92
N ALA A 758 -19.35 3.53 -5.13
CA ALA A 758 -19.45 4.63 -6.08
C ALA A 758 -20.67 5.51 -5.80
N ALA A 759 -20.54 6.84 -5.84
CA ALA A 759 -21.70 7.72 -5.89
C ALA A 759 -22.43 7.59 -7.26
N TYR A 760 -23.76 7.55 -7.24
CA TYR A 760 -24.62 7.52 -8.42
C TYR A 760 -25.98 8.16 -8.10
N TRP A 761 -26.70 8.60 -9.14
CA TRP A 761 -28.07 9.07 -8.99
C TRP A 761 -29.04 7.90 -8.91
N LYS A 762 -29.91 7.93 -7.91
CA LYS A 762 -30.99 6.96 -7.66
C LYS A 762 -32.28 7.69 -7.33
N ASP A 763 -33.41 7.00 -7.34
CA ASP A 763 -34.64 7.55 -6.81
C ASP A 763 -34.44 7.95 -5.35
N ALA A 764 -34.94 9.13 -4.98
CA ALA A 764 -34.70 9.67 -3.66
C ALA A 764 -35.41 8.84 -2.58
N GLU A 765 -34.75 8.65 -1.44
CA GLU A 765 -35.28 7.97 -0.27
C GLU A 765 -35.09 8.81 1.01
N GLY A 766 -35.84 8.49 2.07
CA GLY A 766 -35.73 9.13 3.37
C GLY A 766 -35.84 10.67 3.32
N LEU A 767 -34.92 11.36 4.01
CA LEU A 767 -34.89 12.82 4.08
C LEU A 767 -34.74 13.49 2.71
N ALA A 768 -33.95 12.91 1.81
CA ALA A 768 -33.80 13.43 0.45
C ALA A 768 -35.10 13.31 -0.35
N ALA A 769 -35.87 12.22 -0.17
CA ALA A 769 -37.19 12.09 -0.78
C ALA A 769 -38.17 13.14 -0.26
N ALA A 770 -38.16 13.43 1.04
CA ALA A 770 -39.02 14.44 1.63
C ALA A 770 -38.73 15.83 1.03
N PHE A 771 -37.47 16.25 0.98
CA PHE A 771 -37.08 17.51 0.32
C PHE A 771 -37.46 17.52 -1.16
N GLY A 772 -37.06 16.50 -1.91
CA GLY A 772 -37.25 16.45 -3.35
C GLY A 772 -38.72 16.45 -3.77
N ASN A 773 -39.58 15.67 -3.09
CA ASN A 773 -41.01 15.65 -3.38
C ASN A 773 -41.68 16.96 -2.95
N HIS A 774 -41.26 17.59 -1.85
CA HIS A 774 -41.81 18.88 -1.43
C HIS A 774 -41.50 19.99 -2.45
N ILE A 775 -40.24 20.10 -2.87
CA ILE A 775 -39.80 21.03 -3.92
C ILE A 775 -40.58 20.76 -5.20
N SER A 776 -40.60 19.51 -5.63
CA SER A 776 -41.22 19.10 -6.89
C SER A 776 -42.74 19.31 -6.91
N ALA A 777 -43.44 19.04 -5.80
CA ALA A 777 -44.87 19.28 -5.68
C ALA A 777 -45.20 20.78 -5.80
N LYS A 778 -44.30 21.65 -5.34
CA LYS A 778 -44.45 23.10 -5.42
C LYS A 778 -44.14 23.65 -6.81
N THR A 779 -43.08 23.17 -7.46
CA THR A 779 -42.63 23.72 -8.75
C THR A 779 -43.22 22.99 -9.96
N GLY A 780 -43.74 21.78 -9.77
CA GLY A 780 -44.19 20.89 -10.85
C GLY A 780 -43.05 20.31 -11.69
N ARG A 781 -41.79 20.44 -11.25
CA ARG A 781 -40.59 20.07 -12.01
C ARG A 781 -39.93 18.81 -11.44
N PRO A 782 -39.09 18.09 -12.22
CA PRO A 782 -38.16 17.13 -11.66
C PRO A 782 -37.30 17.77 -10.55
N ALA A 783 -36.89 16.99 -9.55
CA ALA A 783 -36.03 17.46 -8.46
C ALA A 783 -34.83 16.55 -8.24
N GLY A 784 -33.67 17.15 -7.99
CA GLY A 784 -32.42 16.46 -7.72
C GLY A 784 -31.82 16.87 -6.39
N ILE A 785 -31.54 15.92 -5.49
CA ILE A 785 -30.94 16.19 -4.18
C ILE A 785 -29.51 15.66 -4.11
N ILE A 786 -28.54 16.57 -3.97
CA ILE A 786 -27.17 16.22 -3.59
C ILE A 786 -27.14 16.12 -2.06
N PHE A 787 -27.15 14.90 -1.54
CA PHE A 787 -27.29 14.62 -0.11
C PHE A 787 -25.92 14.32 0.53
N LEU A 788 -25.44 15.25 1.35
CA LEU A 788 -24.14 15.17 2.03
C LEU A 788 -24.37 14.95 3.54
N LYS A 789 -24.51 13.68 3.94
CA LYS A 789 -24.70 13.29 5.35
C LYS A 789 -23.37 12.95 6.02
N ALA A 790 -23.11 13.55 7.18
CA ALA A 790 -21.99 13.19 8.05
C ALA A 790 -22.10 11.72 8.52
N ARG A 791 -20.98 11.03 8.66
CA ARG A 791 -20.94 9.67 9.23
C ARG A 791 -20.82 9.65 10.76
N LYS A 792 -20.36 10.77 11.32
CA LYS A 792 -20.10 10.97 12.75
C LYS A 792 -20.50 12.39 13.10
N ASP A 793 -20.67 12.60 14.39
CA ASP A 793 -20.81 13.92 14.97
C ASP A 793 -19.53 14.76 14.80
N ILE A 794 -19.66 15.89 14.11
CA ILE A 794 -18.53 16.72 13.67
C ILE A 794 -18.82 18.22 13.81
N PRO A 795 -17.82 19.04 14.20
CA PRO A 795 -17.99 20.48 14.34
C PRO A 795 -17.99 21.21 12.99
N VAL A 796 -18.51 22.44 12.98
CA VAL A 796 -18.68 23.29 11.77
C VAL A 796 -17.39 23.40 10.97
N LYS A 797 -16.24 23.60 11.63
CA LYS A 797 -14.92 23.73 11.00
C LYS A 797 -14.52 22.61 10.03
N ASN A 798 -15.10 21.41 10.16
CA ASN A 798 -14.85 20.29 9.25
C ASN A 798 -15.39 20.54 7.84
N TRP A 799 -16.46 21.33 7.72
CA TRP A 799 -17.18 21.62 6.48
C TRP A 799 -16.68 22.87 5.74
N ILE A 800 -15.79 23.64 6.37
CA ILE A 800 -15.28 24.91 5.82
C ILE A 800 -14.06 24.64 4.94
N ALA A 801 -14.02 25.25 3.76
CA ALA A 801 -12.85 25.19 2.89
C ALA A 801 -11.65 25.94 3.51
N PRO A 802 -10.40 25.48 3.31
CA PRO A 802 -9.23 26.03 4.02
C PRO A 802 -9.08 27.56 3.93
N SER A 803 -9.33 28.15 2.77
CA SER A 803 -9.23 29.60 2.52
C SER A 803 -10.27 30.45 3.26
N PHE A 804 -11.30 29.85 3.84
CA PHE A 804 -12.41 30.53 4.52
C PHE A 804 -12.34 30.44 6.05
N LEU A 805 -11.45 29.61 6.59
CA LEU A 805 -11.23 29.52 8.05
C LEU A 805 -10.89 30.88 8.67
N LYS A 806 -10.20 31.76 7.93
CA LYS A 806 -9.85 33.13 8.35
C LYS A 806 -11.04 34.03 8.73
N TYR A 807 -12.26 33.70 8.30
CA TYR A 807 -13.44 34.51 8.56
C TYR A 807 -14.08 34.24 9.95
N ALA A 808 -13.60 33.23 10.67
CA ALA A 808 -14.01 32.96 12.05
C ALA A 808 -12.80 33.10 13.00
N PRO A 809 -12.87 33.98 14.03
CA PRO A 809 -11.77 34.16 14.98
C PRO A 809 -11.33 32.87 15.68
N SER A 810 -12.28 31.97 16.01
CA SER A 810 -12.02 30.66 16.62
C SER A 810 -11.21 29.72 15.72
N LEU A 811 -11.17 29.97 14.41
CA LEU A 811 -10.52 29.11 13.40
C LEU A 811 -9.24 29.72 12.82
N MET A 812 -8.74 30.83 13.39
CA MET A 812 -7.55 31.49 12.86
C MET A 812 -6.29 30.62 12.97
N GLU A 813 -6.14 29.84 14.04
CA GLU A 813 -5.02 28.89 14.14
C GLU A 813 -5.15 27.74 13.13
N ASP A 814 -6.37 27.26 12.87
CA ASP A 814 -6.62 26.28 11.80
C ASP A 814 -6.29 26.87 10.41
N TYR A 815 -6.56 28.16 10.18
CA TYR A 815 -6.18 28.87 8.96
C TYR A 815 -4.66 29.02 8.80
N LYS A 816 -3.94 29.33 9.89
CA LYS A 816 -2.47 29.42 9.90
C LYS A 816 -1.81 28.07 9.71
N THR A 817 -2.35 27.02 10.32
CA THR A 817 -1.79 25.67 10.26
C THR A 817 -2.25 24.97 8.98
N VAL A 818 -3.49 24.46 8.94
CA VAL A 818 -4.06 23.72 7.82
C VAL A 818 -4.06 24.53 6.52
N GLY A 819 -4.27 25.85 6.59
CA GLY A 819 -4.24 26.71 5.41
C GLY A 819 -2.84 26.94 4.82
N SER A 820 -1.76 26.88 5.61
CA SER A 820 -0.39 27.13 5.13
C SER A 820 0.17 26.07 4.17
N GLN A 821 -0.59 25.02 3.87
CA GLN A 821 -0.22 24.07 2.82
C GLN A 821 -0.59 24.54 1.39
N TYR A 822 -1.38 25.63 1.27
CA TYR A 822 -1.88 26.12 -0.02
C TYR A 822 -1.14 27.40 -0.45
N PRO A 823 -0.67 27.51 -1.71
CA PRO A 823 0.11 28.67 -2.17
C PRO A 823 -0.60 30.03 -2.09
N ASP A 824 -1.94 30.05 -2.09
CA ASP A 824 -2.75 31.26 -1.94
C ASP A 824 -2.86 31.75 -0.49
N ASN A 825 -2.32 31.01 0.48
CA ASN A 825 -2.31 31.38 1.88
C ASN A 825 -1.05 32.20 2.25
N PRO A 826 -1.17 33.31 3.00
CA PRO A 826 -0.03 34.15 3.38
C PRO A 826 1.02 33.43 4.26
N TYR A 827 0.64 32.35 4.92
CA TYR A 827 1.53 31.54 5.75
C TYR A 827 2.24 30.42 4.96
N TYR A 828 1.98 30.28 3.65
CA TYR A 828 2.54 29.22 2.81
C TYR A 828 4.08 29.22 2.78
N LEU A 829 4.68 30.37 2.45
CA LEU A 829 6.14 30.48 2.35
C LEU A 829 6.82 30.35 3.71
N ALA A 830 6.15 30.75 4.80
CA ALA A 830 6.64 30.52 6.16
C ALA A 830 6.68 29.02 6.49
N ASN A 831 5.64 28.26 6.12
CA ASN A 831 5.64 26.80 6.28
C ASN A 831 6.70 26.12 5.39
N MET A 832 6.95 26.60 4.17
CA MET A 832 8.03 26.07 3.32
C MET A 832 9.43 26.37 3.90
N ARG A 833 9.64 27.54 4.52
CA ARG A 833 10.88 27.82 5.26
C ARG A 833 11.05 26.93 6.48
N ARG A 834 9.99 26.69 7.26
CA ARG A 834 9.98 25.71 8.35
C ARG A 834 10.39 24.34 7.83
N TYR A 835 9.86 23.91 6.68
CA TYR A 835 10.21 22.62 6.08
C TYR A 835 11.71 22.52 5.71
N VAL A 836 12.29 23.55 5.09
CA VAL A 836 13.74 23.60 4.80
C VAL A 836 14.55 23.55 6.11
N ALA A 837 14.17 24.34 7.11
CA ALA A 837 14.85 24.37 8.40
C ALA A 837 14.77 23.03 9.14
N ALA A 838 13.61 22.38 9.13
CA ALA A 838 13.40 21.07 9.73
C ALA A 838 14.28 20.00 9.09
N TRP A 839 14.45 20.00 7.77
CA TRP A 839 15.39 19.09 7.11
C TRP A 839 16.85 19.35 7.49
N LYS A 840 17.27 20.61 7.58
CA LYS A 840 18.64 20.92 8.03
C LYS A 840 18.86 20.45 9.46
N ALA A 841 17.92 20.76 10.36
CA ALA A 841 17.97 20.32 11.75
C ALA A 841 17.95 18.79 11.89
N TYR A 842 17.20 18.10 11.02
CA TYR A 842 17.16 16.64 10.97
C TYR A 842 18.56 16.05 10.72
N TRP A 843 19.27 16.53 9.70
CA TRP A 843 20.62 16.04 9.38
C TRP A 843 21.69 16.50 10.36
N GLU A 844 21.61 17.74 10.86
CA GLU A 844 22.62 18.35 11.73
C GLU A 844 22.51 17.88 13.19
N ASN A 845 21.30 17.63 13.68
CA ASN A 845 21.05 17.36 15.10
C ASN A 845 20.45 15.98 15.33
N GLU A 846 19.36 15.64 14.64
CA GLU A 846 18.62 14.40 14.93
C GLU A 846 19.42 13.16 14.55
N ILE A 847 20.07 13.13 13.37
CA ILE A 847 20.85 11.96 12.95
C ILE A 847 22.07 11.69 13.83
N PRO A 848 22.93 12.68 14.15
CA PRO A 848 24.03 12.45 15.09
C PRO A 848 23.55 12.00 16.47
N GLU A 849 22.46 12.58 16.98
CA GLU A 849 21.87 12.17 18.25
C GLU A 849 21.35 10.72 18.19
N MET A 850 20.64 10.36 17.12
CA MET A 850 20.16 9.00 16.86
C MET A 850 21.29 7.98 16.81
N MET A 851 22.36 8.30 16.09
CA MET A 851 23.53 7.43 15.97
C MET A 851 24.24 7.24 17.31
N SER A 852 24.37 8.30 18.11
CA SER A 852 25.02 8.23 19.43
C SER A 852 24.19 7.45 20.46
N LYS A 853 22.88 7.72 20.54
CA LYS A 853 21.97 7.08 21.50
C LYS A 853 21.50 5.69 21.04
N LYS A 854 21.68 5.36 19.76
CA LYS A 854 21.11 4.17 19.11
C LYS A 854 19.60 4.07 19.34
N ALA A 855 18.95 5.23 19.44
CA ALA A 855 17.54 5.39 19.75
C ALA A 855 17.02 6.64 19.04
N VAL A 856 15.74 6.61 18.67
CA VAL A 856 14.98 7.73 18.12
C VAL A 856 14.76 8.82 19.18
N PRO A 857 15.12 10.09 18.92
CA PRO A 857 14.74 11.23 19.75
C PRO A 857 13.22 11.29 19.94
N ASN A 858 12.77 11.66 21.14
CA ASN A 858 11.36 11.94 21.46
C ASN A 858 10.39 10.75 21.31
N GLY A 859 10.89 9.50 21.20
CA GLY A 859 10.05 8.30 21.15
C GLY A 859 9.34 8.04 19.81
N ASN A 860 9.66 8.82 18.77
CA ASN A 860 9.08 8.66 17.43
C ASN A 860 9.56 7.35 16.77
N ALA A 861 8.70 6.59 16.11
CA ALA A 861 9.15 5.42 15.35
C ALA A 861 10.16 5.84 14.26
N TRP A 862 11.19 5.03 14.04
CA TRP A 862 12.17 5.25 12.97
C TRP A 862 11.46 5.26 11.61
N GLY A 863 11.41 6.42 10.96
CA GLY A 863 10.76 6.61 9.67
C GLY A 863 9.81 7.82 9.56
N SER A 864 9.73 8.67 10.58
CA SER A 864 9.10 9.99 10.47
C SER A 864 10.09 11.03 9.96
N TYR A 865 9.68 11.80 8.96
CA TYR A 865 10.52 12.82 8.32
C TYR A 865 9.89 14.21 8.38
N PRO A 866 10.73 15.26 8.31
CA PRO A 866 10.25 16.57 7.94
C PRO A 866 9.37 16.48 6.69
N SER A 867 8.22 17.15 6.75
CA SER A 867 7.21 17.16 5.69
C SER A 867 6.87 18.60 5.35
N PRO A 868 6.64 18.92 4.05
CA PRO A 868 6.16 20.24 3.67
C PRO A 868 4.71 20.45 4.13
N LYS A 869 4.03 19.37 4.58
CA LYS A 869 2.75 19.49 5.27
C LYS A 869 2.97 20.11 6.65
N PRO A 870 2.14 21.09 7.04
CA PRO A 870 2.21 21.69 8.37
C PRO A 870 1.87 20.64 9.44
N GLU A 871 2.41 20.85 10.64
CA GLU A 871 1.97 20.11 11.82
C GLU A 871 0.60 20.64 12.25
N VAL A 872 -0.43 19.81 12.10
CA VAL A 872 -1.83 20.21 12.32
C VAL A 872 -2.36 19.84 13.72
N GLY A 873 -1.54 19.20 14.55
CA GLY A 873 -1.96 18.67 15.85
C GLY A 873 -3.22 17.81 15.72
N ASP A 874 -4.17 18.00 16.64
CA ASP A 874 -5.48 17.34 16.64
C ASP A 874 -6.54 18.06 15.79
N SER A 875 -6.15 19.01 14.93
CA SER A 875 -7.12 19.74 14.11
C SER A 875 -7.75 18.86 13.04
N THR A 876 -9.08 18.84 13.03
CA THR A 876 -9.92 18.20 12.01
C THR A 876 -10.51 19.21 11.02
N ALA A 877 -10.09 20.48 11.06
CA ALA A 877 -10.64 21.49 10.17
C ALA A 877 -10.52 21.05 8.69
N THR A 878 -11.55 21.30 7.90
CA THR A 878 -11.65 21.00 6.46
C THR A 878 -11.82 19.52 6.07
N PHE A 879 -11.77 18.58 7.02
CA PHE A 879 -11.71 17.15 6.70
C PHE A 879 -12.92 16.66 5.90
N GLU A 880 -14.10 17.16 6.24
CA GLU A 880 -15.37 16.76 5.64
C GLU A 880 -15.60 17.54 4.34
N TYR A 881 -15.20 18.82 4.30
CA TYR A 881 -15.12 19.59 3.05
C TYR A 881 -14.29 18.85 1.98
N ASN A 882 -13.10 18.38 2.35
CA ASN A 882 -12.16 17.74 1.44
C ASN A 882 -12.68 16.43 0.82
N VAL A 883 -13.63 15.77 1.49
CA VAL A 883 -14.18 14.47 1.12
C VAL A 883 -15.58 14.60 0.52
N TYR A 884 -16.49 15.29 1.20
CA TYR A 884 -17.91 15.35 0.87
C TYR A 884 -18.29 16.52 -0.01
N MET A 885 -17.64 17.68 0.13
CA MET A 885 -18.09 18.89 -0.56
C MET A 885 -17.29 19.20 -1.81
N HIS A 886 -15.96 19.14 -1.69
CA HIS A 886 -15.06 19.58 -2.75
C HIS A 886 -15.16 18.76 -4.05
N CYS A 887 -15.72 17.55 -3.99
CA CYS A 887 -15.97 16.71 -5.17
C CYS A 887 -17.21 17.13 -5.98
N PHE A 888 -18.13 17.90 -5.39
CA PHE A 888 -19.33 18.41 -6.05
C PHE A 888 -19.22 19.88 -6.45
N THR A 889 -18.10 20.54 -6.15
CA THR A 889 -17.94 21.96 -6.47
C THR A 889 -17.22 22.14 -7.82
N PRO A 890 -17.65 23.06 -8.69
CA PRO A 890 -18.95 23.70 -8.68
C PRO A 890 -20.05 22.78 -9.22
N THR A 891 -21.28 23.13 -8.87
CA THR A 891 -22.51 22.56 -9.41
C THR A 891 -23.56 23.66 -9.50
N ALA A 892 -24.25 23.76 -10.64
CA ALA A 892 -25.41 24.62 -10.78
C ALA A 892 -26.56 24.07 -9.93
N MET A 893 -27.21 24.95 -9.15
CA MET A 893 -28.27 24.56 -8.21
C MET A 893 -29.26 25.71 -7.92
N SER A 894 -30.44 25.34 -7.45
CA SER A 894 -31.49 26.24 -6.96
C SER A 894 -31.22 26.73 -5.53
N GLY A 895 -30.51 25.94 -4.71
CA GLY A 895 -30.16 26.36 -3.35
C GLY A 895 -29.46 25.29 -2.51
N ILE A 896 -29.09 25.69 -1.29
CA ILE A 896 -28.40 24.86 -0.30
C ILE A 896 -29.21 24.84 1.00
N VAL A 897 -29.33 23.66 1.61
CA VAL A 897 -29.85 23.47 2.96
C VAL A 897 -28.71 22.95 3.84
N PHE A 898 -28.39 23.65 4.92
CA PHE A 898 -27.42 23.22 5.92
C PHE A 898 -28.09 22.98 7.27
N LEU A 899 -28.08 21.73 7.71
CA LEU A 899 -28.66 21.31 8.99
C LEU A 899 -27.59 21.28 10.08
N THR A 900 -27.91 21.81 11.25
CA THR A 900 -27.01 21.91 12.39
C THR A 900 -27.24 20.73 13.33
N GLY A 901 -26.15 20.07 13.72
CA GLY A 901 -26.15 18.99 14.72
C GLY A 901 -25.56 19.42 16.05
N GLU A 902 -25.78 18.61 17.08
CA GLU A 902 -25.34 18.88 18.46
C GLU A 902 -23.83 19.15 18.58
N ALA A 903 -23.01 18.34 17.89
CA ALA A 903 -21.56 18.46 17.90
C ALA A 903 -21.00 19.78 17.36
N MET A 904 -21.82 20.55 16.64
CA MET A 904 -21.44 21.86 16.11
C MET A 904 -21.45 22.96 17.17
N VAL A 905 -22.08 22.72 18.33
CA VAL A 905 -22.13 23.65 19.46
C VAL A 905 -21.61 23.05 20.77
N ALA A 906 -21.55 21.73 20.90
CA ALA A 906 -21.26 21.04 22.15
C ALA A 906 -19.96 21.48 22.85
N GLY A 907 -18.88 21.72 22.11
CA GLY A 907 -17.57 22.02 22.70
C GLY A 907 -17.45 23.37 23.41
N ASN A 908 -18.28 24.35 23.06
CA ASN A 908 -18.24 25.71 23.64
C ASN A 908 -19.64 26.28 23.90
N GLU A 909 -20.65 25.41 23.94
CA GLU A 909 -22.08 25.74 24.10
C GLU A 909 -22.61 26.77 23.08
N GLY A 910 -21.99 26.85 21.90
CA GLY A 910 -22.39 27.74 20.81
C GLY A 910 -21.67 29.10 20.76
N ALA A 911 -20.66 29.33 21.61
CA ALA A 911 -19.95 30.62 21.68
C ALA A 911 -19.30 31.04 20.35
N SER A 912 -18.84 30.09 19.55
CA SER A 912 -18.22 30.36 18.23
C SER A 912 -19.15 30.10 17.04
N PHE A 913 -20.40 29.70 17.30
CA PHE A 913 -21.32 29.23 16.25
C PHE A 913 -21.60 30.28 15.18
N GLY A 914 -21.96 31.51 15.58
CA GLY A 914 -22.31 32.56 14.64
C GLY A 914 -21.20 32.87 13.62
N PRO A 915 -19.97 33.22 14.07
CA PRO A 915 -18.84 33.44 13.17
C PRO A 915 -18.48 32.22 12.31
N GLU A 916 -18.55 31.00 12.86
CA GLU A 916 -18.23 29.77 12.11
C GLU A 916 -19.26 29.47 11.02
N ILE A 917 -20.55 29.69 11.30
CA ILE A 917 -21.63 29.54 10.32
C ILE A 917 -21.52 30.60 9.23
N ALA A 918 -21.16 31.84 9.55
CA ALA A 918 -20.91 32.87 8.54
C ALA A 918 -19.73 32.49 7.63
N ALA A 919 -18.64 31.97 8.21
CA ALA A 919 -17.49 31.46 7.46
C ALA A 919 -17.85 30.26 6.56
N LEU A 920 -18.65 29.33 7.08
CA LEU A 920 -19.20 28.21 6.32
C LEU A 920 -20.07 28.70 5.16
N ALA A 921 -21.05 29.56 5.43
CA ALA A 921 -21.95 30.08 4.40
C ALA A 921 -21.18 30.74 3.25
N LYS A 922 -20.20 31.58 3.58
CA LYS A 922 -19.30 32.17 2.59
C LYS A 922 -18.52 31.11 1.82
N SER A 923 -17.97 30.10 2.50
CA SER A 923 -17.32 28.94 1.87
C SER A 923 -18.25 28.20 0.90
N LEU A 924 -19.48 27.90 1.30
CA LEU A 924 -20.45 27.16 0.48
C LEU A 924 -20.87 27.96 -0.75
N LYS A 925 -21.33 29.19 -0.55
CA LYS A 925 -21.80 30.06 -1.62
C LYS A 925 -20.71 30.26 -2.66
N THR A 926 -19.51 30.67 -2.24
CA THR A 926 -18.39 30.89 -3.17
C THR A 926 -17.98 29.60 -3.87
N ARG A 927 -17.85 28.46 -3.18
CA ARG A 927 -17.36 27.23 -3.81
C ARG A 927 -18.36 26.62 -4.80
N PHE A 928 -19.66 26.75 -4.56
CA PHE A 928 -20.67 26.27 -5.50
C PHE A 928 -20.94 27.24 -6.65
N SER A 929 -20.80 28.55 -6.44
CA SER A 929 -20.93 29.56 -7.49
C SER A 929 -19.68 29.70 -8.37
N LEU A 930 -18.59 28.98 -8.07
CA LEU A 930 -17.41 28.91 -8.95
C LEU A 930 -17.86 28.62 -10.39
N TRP A 931 -17.46 29.47 -11.33
CA TRP A 931 -17.83 29.41 -12.77
C TRP A 931 -19.29 29.75 -13.11
N GLN A 932 -20.05 30.34 -12.17
CA GLN A 932 -21.42 30.83 -12.37
C GLN A 932 -21.53 32.36 -12.23
N ASN A 933 -20.47 33.10 -12.58
CA ASN A 933 -20.42 34.57 -12.53
C ASN A 933 -20.89 35.17 -11.18
N ASP A 934 -20.48 34.55 -10.08
CA ASP A 934 -20.84 34.97 -8.71
C ASP A 934 -22.35 35.02 -8.43
N GLU A 935 -23.15 34.16 -9.08
CA GLU A 935 -24.56 34.00 -8.75
C GLU A 935 -24.76 33.69 -7.26
N ASP A 936 -25.59 34.49 -6.58
CA ASP A 936 -25.92 34.30 -5.17
C ASP A 936 -26.85 33.09 -5.00
N ILE A 937 -26.28 32.00 -4.48
CA ILE A 937 -26.99 30.75 -4.22
C ILE A 937 -27.76 30.88 -2.91
N PRO A 938 -29.09 30.69 -2.90
CA PRO A 938 -29.89 30.69 -1.68
C PRO A 938 -29.38 29.67 -0.66
N LEU A 939 -29.22 30.09 0.60
CA LEU A 939 -28.82 29.24 1.71
C LEU A 939 -29.90 29.23 2.79
N ILE A 940 -30.48 28.06 3.06
CA ILE A 940 -31.31 27.82 4.24
C ILE A 940 -30.44 27.09 5.25
N TYR A 941 -30.37 27.62 6.47
CA TYR A 941 -29.54 27.01 7.50
C TYR A 941 -30.25 27.04 8.85
N THR A 942 -30.03 26.01 9.64
CA THR A 942 -30.69 25.88 10.94
C THR A 942 -29.81 26.41 12.07
N ILE A 943 -30.39 27.13 13.03
CA ILE A 943 -29.72 27.68 14.21
C ILE A 943 -30.35 27.05 15.46
N PRO A 944 -29.59 26.45 16.39
CA PRO A 944 -30.17 25.93 17.62
C PRO A 944 -30.74 27.06 18.49
N SER A 945 -31.82 26.81 19.22
CA SER A 945 -32.31 27.76 20.22
C SER A 945 -31.32 27.92 21.38
N GLN A 946 -31.44 29.00 22.16
CA GLN A 946 -30.63 29.18 23.38
C GLN A 946 -30.82 28.06 24.41
N ALA A 947 -31.96 27.35 24.38
CA ALA A 947 -32.17 26.17 25.22
C ALA A 947 -31.27 24.99 24.82
N LEU A 948 -30.95 24.85 23.53
CA LEU A 948 -30.05 23.81 23.00
C LEU A 948 -28.58 24.25 23.05
N ALA A 949 -28.30 25.55 22.98
CA ALA A 949 -26.97 26.14 23.00
C ALA A 949 -26.95 27.43 23.87
N PRO A 950 -26.68 27.32 25.18
CA PRO A 950 -26.80 28.44 26.11
C PRO A 950 -25.91 29.66 25.81
N LYS A 951 -24.76 29.46 25.15
CA LYS A 951 -23.80 30.52 24.79
C LYS A 951 -23.86 30.87 23.31
N LEU A 952 -24.96 30.53 22.63
CA LEU A 952 -25.12 30.74 21.20
C LEU A 952 -24.82 32.18 20.78
N THR A 953 -23.85 32.33 19.89
CA THR A 953 -23.68 33.57 19.13
C THR A 953 -24.44 33.48 17.81
N GLN A 954 -25.16 34.55 17.48
CA GLN A 954 -25.84 34.67 16.19
C GLN A 954 -24.82 35.04 15.09
N PRO A 955 -24.97 34.52 13.85
CA PRO A 955 -24.15 34.97 12.74
C PRO A 955 -24.44 36.45 12.45
N LYS A 956 -23.40 37.27 12.34
CA LYS A 956 -23.54 38.61 11.76
C LYS A 956 -23.92 38.44 10.28
N GLU A 957 -24.87 39.25 9.79
CA GLU A 957 -25.54 39.15 8.49
C GLU A 957 -24.78 38.31 7.44
N ILE A 958 -25.36 37.18 7.04
CA ILE A 958 -24.80 36.34 5.97
C ILE A 958 -25.20 36.97 4.63
N GLU A 959 -24.20 37.45 3.89
CA GLU A 959 -24.38 38.10 2.58
C GLU A 959 -25.27 37.27 1.63
N GLY A 960 -26.11 37.97 0.85
CA GLY A 960 -27.01 37.38 -0.13
C GLY A 960 -28.27 36.72 0.47
N LYS A 961 -28.99 35.96 -0.35
CA LYS A 961 -30.22 35.24 0.02
C LYS A 961 -29.90 34.12 1.01
N SER A 962 -30.12 34.39 2.28
CA SER A 962 -29.90 33.42 3.36
C SER A 962 -31.06 33.48 4.35
N ILE A 963 -31.58 32.32 4.74
CA ILE A 963 -32.71 32.23 5.68
C ILE A 963 -32.30 31.33 6.86
N ALA A 964 -32.33 31.90 8.05
CA ALA A 964 -32.12 31.17 9.30
C ALA A 964 -33.43 30.52 9.76
N VAL A 965 -33.35 29.27 10.20
CA VAL A 965 -34.47 28.54 10.81
C VAL A 965 -34.08 28.10 12.21
N GLU A 966 -34.80 28.56 13.23
CA GLU A 966 -34.51 28.15 14.61
C GLU A 966 -34.92 26.68 14.88
N LEU A 967 -34.04 25.92 15.53
CA LEU A 967 -34.32 24.57 16.03
C LEU A 967 -34.67 24.63 17.52
N LYS A 968 -35.89 24.19 17.84
CA LYS A 968 -36.32 24.00 19.24
C LYS A 968 -35.90 22.64 19.78
N GLN A 969 -35.79 21.64 18.90
CA GLN A 969 -35.29 20.30 19.20
C GLN A 969 -34.30 19.86 18.11
N TRP A 970 -33.32 19.05 18.48
CA TRP A 970 -32.41 18.44 17.50
C TRP A 970 -33.20 17.53 16.53
N LEU A 971 -32.78 17.55 15.25
CA LEU A 971 -33.32 16.69 14.18
C LEU A 971 -34.80 16.94 13.79
N GLU A 972 -35.42 18.02 14.29
CA GLU A 972 -36.76 18.47 13.89
C GLU A 972 -36.68 19.47 12.72
N LEU A 973 -37.41 19.23 11.63
CA LEU A 973 -37.24 20.00 10.38
C LEU A 973 -38.49 20.73 9.88
N GLU A 974 -39.58 20.77 10.64
CA GLU A 974 -40.86 21.37 10.19
C GLU A 974 -40.67 22.83 9.73
N GLY A 975 -39.94 23.64 10.51
CA GLY A 975 -39.61 25.02 10.16
C GLY A 975 -38.82 25.15 8.85
N VAL A 976 -37.97 24.18 8.53
CA VAL A 976 -37.17 24.17 7.29
C VAL A 976 -38.07 23.96 6.08
N PHE A 977 -39.00 23.01 6.15
CA PHE A 977 -39.99 22.77 5.09
C PHE A 977 -40.95 23.95 4.91
N ASN A 978 -41.35 24.61 6.00
CA ASN A 978 -42.19 25.82 5.93
C ASN A 978 -41.49 26.99 5.22
N VAL A 979 -40.17 27.12 5.38
CA VAL A 979 -39.37 28.10 4.63
C VAL A 979 -39.20 27.67 3.19
N LEU A 980 -38.96 26.38 2.93
CA LEU A 980 -38.84 25.83 1.57
C LEU A 980 -40.10 26.04 0.71
N ALA A 981 -41.27 26.10 1.36
CA ALA A 981 -42.58 26.29 0.72
C ALA A 981 -42.86 27.75 0.28
N LYS A 982 -42.14 28.72 0.86
CA LYS A 982 -42.23 30.16 0.58
C LYS A 982 -41.23 30.54 -0.49
#